data_AF-A0A0G0SRJ0-F1
#
_entry.id   AF-A0A0G0SRJ0-F1
#
_cell.length_a   1.000
_cell.length_b   1.000
_cell.length_c   1.000
_cell.angle_alpha   90.00
_cell.angle_beta   90.00
_cell.angle_gamma   90.00
#
_symmetry.space_group_name_H-M   'P 1'
#
loop_
_entity.id
_entity.type
_entity.pdbx_description
1 polymer ?
#
loop_
_entity_poly.entity_id
_entity_poly.type
_entity_poly.pdbx_seq_one_letter_code
_entity_poly.pdbx_strand_id
1 'polypeptide(L)'
;MRVESGTTTVINTLIKNNNGYSAGYGVYVQGPEPLTLLNNTFSNNRRTARIDVSKKFTHSGNTSEDQTNRGFEMSGGITKDTVFSSGDLPYIIQSLNIETGKTLTLEPGTILKMDDYYSSGTIYVRDGNMIAKGTPENKIYITSLRDDSVGGDTNGDGDTTTPLPKNWSSIFLENGSRAEFDNVTVRYGGYRGYSEYLAGISTAIYQLGAEFSVSNSLFEHNSNMAIFQNAGTTTITHSEFTNQSEDIWSRGGSIKISQSNISGNSGLAIYNESGPTIDARNNWWGDPSGPYNTSTTTATGTGDKISGDILYVPFLTAPYGTAAADCCSSVLFLPGIKGSVLKKINVTSGDDTLWPPTVFSNDIPQLALNQEGQSVYPIVVDGILNTFYYSTPIYSGFSSFMDDLQTINPQTGTSTIKEWLPLAYDWRYSPEKIIADGIQTYNDGHIDVIERIEELAQNSDTGKITIVAHSMGGLLGKAIIKELENRGEAGLIDSFIMVGSPQLGTPQAVASLLHGDGEGIAAGIITYKSDIRAIAQNTQSAYNLLPSEKYFTEVDDPVVKFAEVDFTENWRILWGESLDNYEEFRLFATGTDGRSKPEQEKFLEPEIIRSDLLENAKIFHQTYDNFQFPDSIRVVQIAGWGIE
;
A
#
# COMPACT_ATOMS: atom_id res chain seq x y z
N MET A 1 -8.10 -51.48 22.35
CA MET A 1 -8.27 -52.16 21.04
C MET A 1 -6.98 -52.04 20.25
N ARG A 2 -6.44 -53.15 19.70
CA ARG A 2 -5.29 -53.14 18.80
C ARG A 2 -5.72 -53.57 17.40
N VAL A 3 -5.38 -52.78 16.39
CA VAL A 3 -5.69 -53.03 14.98
C VAL A 3 -4.36 -53.10 14.22
N GLU A 4 -4.04 -54.28 13.69
CA GLU A 4 -2.77 -54.51 12.99
C GLU A 4 -2.90 -54.46 11.47
N SER A 5 -4.11 -54.71 10.92
CA SER A 5 -4.42 -54.63 9.48
C SER A 5 -5.92 -54.50 9.24
N GLY A 6 -6.31 -54.11 8.03
CA GLY A 6 -7.70 -54.04 7.58
C GLY A 6 -8.42 -52.72 7.88
N THR A 7 -9.48 -52.44 7.11
CA THR A 7 -10.33 -51.26 7.34
C THR A 7 -11.13 -51.43 8.63
N THR A 8 -11.10 -50.43 9.50
CA THR A 8 -11.77 -50.49 10.81
C THR A 8 -12.72 -49.30 11.01
N THR A 9 -13.93 -49.59 11.50
CA THR A 9 -14.92 -48.58 11.86
C THR A 9 -15.43 -48.87 13.28
N VAL A 10 -15.33 -47.90 14.18
CA VAL A 10 -15.81 -47.98 15.57
C VAL A 10 -16.76 -46.84 15.82
N ILE A 11 -17.99 -47.16 16.21
CA ILE A 11 -19.07 -46.18 16.34
C ILE A 11 -19.81 -46.40 17.67
N ASN A 12 -20.19 -45.34 18.38
CA ASN A 12 -21.04 -45.38 19.58
C ASN A 12 -20.51 -46.34 20.67
N THR A 13 -19.19 -46.38 20.86
CA THR A 13 -18.53 -47.35 21.74
C THR A 13 -17.87 -46.68 22.95
N LEU A 14 -18.01 -47.28 24.13
CA LEU A 14 -17.25 -46.94 25.34
C LEU A 14 -15.95 -47.75 25.41
N ILE A 15 -14.79 -47.09 25.37
CA ILE A 15 -13.47 -47.69 25.37
C ILE A 15 -12.75 -47.29 26.66
N LYS A 16 -12.52 -48.25 27.57
CA LYS A 16 -12.06 -47.92 28.93
C LYS A 16 -11.08 -48.90 29.56
N ASN A 17 -10.39 -48.43 30.60
CA ASN A 17 -9.54 -49.20 31.51
C ASN A 17 -8.34 -49.90 30.84
N ASN A 18 -7.83 -49.37 29.74
CA ASN A 18 -6.63 -49.90 29.07
C ASN A 18 -5.35 -49.34 29.71
N ASN A 19 -4.93 -49.91 30.85
CA ASN A 19 -3.76 -49.42 31.62
C ASN A 19 -2.54 -50.37 31.62
N GLY A 20 -2.69 -51.59 31.10
CA GLY A 20 -1.74 -52.69 31.38
C GLY A 20 -0.73 -53.06 30.29
N TYR A 21 -0.91 -52.66 29.01
CA TYR A 21 -0.03 -53.06 27.88
C TYR A 21 0.06 -51.95 26.80
N SER A 22 1.18 -51.89 26.06
CA SER A 22 1.45 -50.95 24.94
C SER A 22 1.11 -49.48 25.21
N ALA A 23 1.80 -48.86 26.18
CA ALA A 23 1.59 -47.47 26.64
C ALA A 23 0.15 -47.11 27.09
N GLY A 24 -0.78 -48.09 27.14
CA GLY A 24 -2.13 -47.95 27.68
C GLY A 24 -3.11 -47.17 26.79
N TYR A 25 -3.05 -47.38 25.48
CA TYR A 25 -4.01 -46.76 24.55
C TYR A 25 -5.39 -47.41 24.59
N GLY A 26 -6.44 -46.59 24.51
CA GLY A 26 -7.79 -47.04 24.19
C GLY A 26 -7.84 -47.69 22.80
N VAL A 27 -7.27 -47.02 21.80
CA VAL A 27 -7.14 -47.53 20.41
C VAL A 27 -5.70 -47.42 19.91
N TYR A 28 -5.12 -48.52 19.46
CA TYR A 28 -3.77 -48.57 18.88
C TYR A 28 -3.83 -49.18 17.49
N VAL A 29 -3.52 -48.41 16.46
CA VAL A 29 -3.73 -48.82 15.06
C VAL A 29 -2.42 -48.71 14.28
N GLN A 30 -2.08 -49.78 13.56
CA GLN A 30 -0.93 -49.88 12.65
C GLN A 30 -1.40 -50.21 11.22
N GLY A 31 -0.53 -49.99 10.23
CA GLY A 31 -0.78 -50.29 8.81
C GLY A 31 -1.41 -49.14 8.01
N PRO A 32 -1.56 -49.22 6.68
CA PRO A 32 -2.04 -48.10 5.85
C PRO A 32 -3.57 -48.02 5.68
N GLU A 33 -4.32 -49.01 6.13
CA GLU A 33 -5.76 -49.13 5.85
C GLU A 33 -6.60 -48.10 6.62
N PRO A 34 -7.74 -47.63 6.04
CA PRO A 34 -8.57 -46.59 6.64
C PRO A 34 -9.12 -46.92 8.04
N LEU A 35 -9.24 -45.88 8.86
CA LEU A 35 -9.84 -45.92 10.20
C LEU A 35 -10.95 -44.88 10.33
N THR A 36 -12.09 -45.28 10.89
CA THR A 36 -13.19 -44.38 11.21
C THR A 36 -13.60 -44.52 12.67
N LEU A 37 -13.57 -43.43 13.43
CA LEU A 37 -13.98 -43.38 14.84
C LEU A 37 -15.10 -42.36 15.00
N LEU A 38 -16.34 -42.77 15.27
CA LEU A 38 -17.47 -41.83 15.39
C LEU A 38 -18.20 -42.00 16.73
N ASN A 39 -18.47 -40.91 17.44
CA ASN A 39 -19.29 -40.89 18.66
C ASN A 39 -18.83 -41.89 19.75
N ASN A 40 -17.51 -42.09 19.90
CA ASN A 40 -16.97 -42.99 20.93
C ASN A 40 -16.58 -42.21 22.19
N THR A 41 -16.69 -42.86 23.34
CA THR A 41 -16.24 -42.29 24.62
C THR A 41 -15.03 -43.07 25.12
N PHE A 42 -13.93 -42.37 25.32
CA PHE A 42 -12.70 -42.90 25.92
C PHE A 42 -12.64 -42.48 27.39
N SER A 43 -12.45 -43.44 28.30
CA SER A 43 -12.42 -43.15 29.74
C SER A 43 -11.44 -44.03 30.50
N ASN A 44 -10.62 -43.45 31.37
CA ASN A 44 -9.68 -44.19 32.24
C ASN A 44 -8.76 -45.18 31.49
N ASN A 45 -8.45 -44.92 30.22
CA ASN A 45 -7.26 -45.44 29.58
C ASN A 45 -6.07 -44.55 29.97
N ARG A 46 -4.84 -45.03 29.78
CA ARG A 46 -3.68 -44.17 29.98
C ARG A 46 -3.63 -43.07 28.92
N ARG A 47 -3.94 -43.43 27.67
CA ARG A 47 -3.94 -42.55 26.49
C ARG A 47 -5.11 -42.89 25.56
N THR A 48 -5.59 -41.92 24.79
CA THR A 48 -6.78 -42.11 23.96
C THR A 48 -6.54 -42.99 22.75
N ALA A 49 -5.77 -42.52 21.78
CA ALA A 49 -5.48 -43.32 20.60
C ALA A 49 -4.12 -42.98 19.98
N ARG A 50 -3.49 -44.01 19.40
CA ARG A 50 -2.34 -43.84 18.50
C ARG A 50 -2.71 -44.30 17.10
N ILE A 51 -2.49 -43.43 16.14
CA ILE A 51 -2.87 -43.64 14.74
C ILE A 51 -1.64 -43.40 13.86
N ASP A 52 -1.37 -44.34 12.97
CA ASP A 52 -0.35 -44.18 11.93
C ASP A 52 -0.80 -43.11 10.93
N VAL A 53 0.05 -42.10 10.68
CA VAL A 53 -0.29 -40.96 9.83
C VAL A 53 -0.46 -41.31 8.35
N SER A 54 0.02 -42.49 7.93
CA SER A 54 -0.23 -43.03 6.59
C SER A 54 -1.66 -43.53 6.41
N LYS A 55 -2.51 -43.54 7.45
CA LYS A 55 -3.92 -43.96 7.32
C LYS A 55 -4.80 -42.81 6.88
N LYS A 56 -5.80 -43.13 6.04
CA LYS A 56 -6.97 -42.25 5.92
C LYS A 56 -7.76 -42.36 7.22
N PHE A 57 -7.85 -41.27 7.95
CA PHE A 57 -8.53 -41.23 9.24
C PHE A 57 -9.75 -40.31 9.16
N THR A 58 -10.86 -40.73 9.75
CA THR A 58 -12.10 -39.95 9.84
C THR A 58 -12.64 -40.03 11.26
N HIS A 59 -12.91 -38.89 11.87
CA HIS A 59 -13.41 -38.83 13.24
C HIS A 59 -14.42 -37.71 13.43
N SER A 60 -15.38 -37.94 14.34
CA SER A 60 -16.38 -36.95 14.76
C SER A 60 -17.13 -37.43 16.00
N GLY A 61 -17.48 -36.52 16.91
CA GLY A 61 -18.29 -36.78 18.12
C GLY A 61 -17.65 -37.64 19.22
N ASN A 62 -16.37 -37.97 19.12
CA ASN A 62 -15.62 -38.70 20.14
C ASN A 62 -15.29 -37.81 21.35
N THR A 63 -15.26 -38.38 22.55
CA THR A 63 -14.87 -37.68 23.79
C THR A 63 -13.81 -38.47 24.54
N SER A 64 -12.98 -37.78 25.31
CA SER A 64 -11.96 -38.43 26.13
C SER A 64 -11.83 -37.81 27.52
N GLU A 65 -11.87 -38.68 28.53
CA GLU A 65 -11.54 -38.41 29.94
C GLU A 65 -10.39 -39.33 30.39
N ASP A 66 -9.48 -39.67 29.46
CA ASP A 66 -8.33 -40.52 29.75
C ASP A 66 -7.30 -39.82 30.64
N GLN A 67 -6.34 -40.58 31.16
CA GLN A 67 -5.38 -40.08 32.15
C GLN A 67 -4.44 -39.02 31.56
N THR A 68 -3.91 -39.25 30.37
CA THR A 68 -3.08 -38.29 29.63
C THR A 68 -3.37 -38.39 28.13
N ASN A 69 -2.87 -37.44 27.34
CA ASN A 69 -2.94 -37.44 25.88
C ASN A 69 -4.36 -37.74 25.36
N ARG A 70 -5.31 -36.90 25.77
CA ARG A 70 -6.75 -36.97 25.45
C ARG A 70 -7.05 -36.56 24.00
N GLY A 71 -6.35 -37.19 23.06
CA GLY A 71 -6.45 -36.90 21.62
C GLY A 71 -5.88 -38.02 20.76
N PHE A 72 -5.71 -37.73 19.47
CA PHE A 72 -5.19 -38.68 18.48
C PHE A 72 -3.69 -38.49 18.29
N GLU A 73 -2.87 -39.37 18.88
CA GLU A 73 -1.42 -39.32 18.69
C GLU A 73 -1.02 -39.74 17.27
N MET A 74 -0.39 -38.83 16.54
CA MET A 74 0.08 -38.99 15.16
C MET A 74 1.61 -38.91 15.10
N SER A 75 2.21 -39.87 14.39
CA SER A 75 3.64 -39.84 14.07
C SER A 75 3.93 -40.63 12.79
N GLY A 76 4.95 -40.23 12.04
CA GLY A 76 5.44 -40.94 10.86
C GLY A 76 5.54 -40.07 9.60
N GLY A 77 5.68 -40.74 8.46
CA GLY A 77 5.78 -40.09 7.15
C GLY A 77 4.44 -39.92 6.44
N ILE A 78 4.17 -38.73 5.90
CA ILE A 78 3.10 -38.46 4.94
C ILE A 78 3.60 -38.90 3.56
N THR A 79 3.40 -40.19 3.26
CA THR A 79 3.82 -40.86 2.01
C THR A 79 2.79 -40.75 0.87
N LYS A 80 1.62 -40.18 1.17
CA LYS A 80 0.50 -39.88 0.26
C LYS A 80 -0.21 -38.63 0.76
N ASP A 81 -1.00 -37.99 -0.10
CA ASP A 81 -1.77 -36.82 0.33
C ASP A 81 -2.70 -37.18 1.49
N THR A 82 -2.61 -36.41 2.56
CA THR A 82 -3.28 -36.66 3.84
C THR A 82 -4.02 -35.42 4.27
N VAL A 83 -5.25 -35.62 4.75
CA VAL A 83 -6.09 -34.57 5.31
C VAL A 83 -6.27 -34.82 6.79
N PHE A 84 -6.01 -33.82 7.62
CA PHE A 84 -6.46 -33.78 9.00
C PHE A 84 -7.74 -32.97 9.04
N SER A 85 -8.84 -33.67 9.33
CA SER A 85 -10.16 -33.06 9.47
C SER A 85 -10.29 -32.38 10.82
N SER A 86 -10.99 -31.26 10.86
CA SER A 86 -11.48 -30.69 12.11
C SER A 86 -12.51 -31.62 12.77
N GLY A 87 -12.75 -31.46 14.07
CA GLY A 87 -13.72 -32.30 14.75
C GLY A 87 -13.72 -32.17 16.26
N ASP A 88 -13.67 -33.32 16.92
CA ASP A 88 -14.03 -33.55 18.31
C ASP A 88 -12.85 -33.48 19.29
N LEU A 89 -11.76 -34.19 18.99
CA LEU A 89 -10.54 -34.28 19.79
C LEU A 89 -9.34 -33.81 18.95
N PRO A 90 -8.32 -33.21 19.59
CA PRO A 90 -7.15 -32.69 18.89
C PRO A 90 -6.24 -33.81 18.38
N TYR A 91 -5.44 -33.47 17.36
CA TYR A 91 -4.30 -34.31 16.93
C TYR A 91 -3.09 -33.99 17.80
N ILE A 92 -2.50 -35.00 18.42
CA ILE A 92 -1.28 -34.87 19.22
C ILE A 92 -0.09 -35.25 18.35
N ILE A 93 0.74 -34.28 17.99
CA ILE A 93 1.82 -34.46 17.02
C ILE A 93 3.13 -34.77 17.73
N GLN A 94 3.66 -35.98 17.55
CA GLN A 94 4.98 -36.35 18.06
C GLN A 94 6.08 -35.97 17.08
N SER A 95 5.99 -36.47 15.85
CA SER A 95 6.91 -36.16 14.76
C SER A 95 6.29 -36.53 13.42
N LEU A 96 6.20 -35.58 12.50
CA LEU A 96 5.74 -35.78 11.13
C LEU A 96 6.85 -35.47 10.12
N ASN A 97 6.86 -36.22 9.02
CA ASN A 97 7.69 -35.95 7.85
C ASN A 97 6.82 -35.93 6.60
N ILE A 98 6.63 -34.77 6.00
CA ILE A 98 5.93 -34.63 4.72
C ILE A 98 6.95 -34.89 3.61
N GLU A 99 6.76 -36.01 2.91
CA GLU A 99 7.68 -36.45 1.88
C GLU A 99 7.51 -35.67 0.57
N THR A 100 8.50 -35.82 -0.31
CA THR A 100 8.58 -35.13 -1.59
C THR A 100 7.31 -35.30 -2.43
N GLY A 101 6.76 -34.17 -2.88
CA GLY A 101 5.56 -34.09 -3.70
C GLY A 101 4.26 -34.52 -3.00
N LYS A 102 4.26 -34.71 -1.67
CA LYS A 102 3.06 -35.04 -0.89
C LYS A 102 2.53 -33.84 -0.15
N THR A 103 1.23 -33.86 0.11
CA THR A 103 0.53 -32.74 0.77
C THR A 103 -0.11 -33.17 2.07
N LEU A 104 0.16 -32.44 3.15
CA LEU A 104 -0.68 -32.42 4.35
C LEU A 104 -1.62 -31.24 4.27
N THR A 105 -2.92 -31.50 4.29
CA THR A 105 -3.95 -30.46 4.36
C THR A 105 -4.60 -30.47 5.74
N LEU A 106 -4.68 -29.30 6.37
CA LEU A 106 -5.41 -29.09 7.61
C LEU A 106 -6.72 -28.35 7.28
N GLU A 107 -7.86 -28.95 7.60
CA GLU A 107 -9.17 -28.31 7.37
C GLU A 107 -9.45 -27.20 8.41
N PRO A 108 -10.31 -26.22 8.11
CA PRO A 108 -10.69 -25.17 9.07
C PRO A 108 -11.16 -25.76 10.41
N GLY A 109 -10.67 -25.21 11.52
CA GLY A 109 -10.97 -25.70 12.88
C GLY A 109 -10.09 -26.86 13.37
N THR A 110 -9.10 -27.30 12.58
CA THR A 110 -8.16 -28.35 13.02
C THR A 110 -7.27 -27.84 14.16
N ILE A 111 -7.08 -28.68 15.18
CA ILE A 111 -6.22 -28.38 16.34
C ILE A 111 -5.06 -29.39 16.38
N LEU A 112 -3.84 -28.88 16.24
CA LEU A 112 -2.60 -29.61 16.44
C LEU A 112 -2.02 -29.27 17.82
N LYS A 113 -2.00 -30.27 18.69
CA LYS A 113 -1.33 -30.24 20.00
C LYS A 113 0.06 -30.85 19.83
N MET A 114 1.08 -30.02 19.86
CA MET A 114 2.45 -30.45 19.66
C MET A 114 2.96 -31.08 20.97
N ASP A 115 3.45 -32.32 20.87
CA ASP A 115 3.99 -33.07 22.01
C ASP A 115 5.16 -32.30 22.66
N ASP A 116 5.27 -32.39 23.99
CA ASP A 116 6.16 -31.55 24.80
C ASP A 116 7.38 -32.30 25.34
N TYR A 117 7.55 -33.56 24.93
CA TYR A 117 8.72 -34.36 25.25
C TYR A 117 9.95 -33.83 24.52
N TYR A 118 11.14 -33.95 25.12
CA TYR A 118 12.39 -33.43 24.58
C TYR A 118 12.55 -33.74 23.08
N SER A 119 12.63 -32.71 22.23
CA SER A 119 12.74 -32.79 20.75
C SER A 119 11.56 -33.44 20.00
N SER A 120 10.42 -33.66 20.65
CA SER A 120 9.15 -34.00 19.98
C SER A 120 8.33 -32.74 19.66
N GLY A 121 7.15 -32.94 19.08
CA GLY A 121 6.35 -31.84 18.55
C GLY A 121 6.98 -31.24 17.29
N THR A 122 7.43 -32.09 16.36
CA THR A 122 8.17 -31.64 15.17
C THR A 122 7.43 -31.96 13.88
N ILE A 123 7.43 -31.04 12.91
CA ILE A 123 6.97 -31.31 11.55
C ILE A 123 8.11 -30.96 10.58
N TYR A 124 8.54 -31.91 9.76
CA TYR A 124 9.46 -31.67 8.66
C TYR A 124 8.69 -31.67 7.35
N VAL A 125 8.89 -30.65 6.52
CA VAL A 125 8.35 -30.56 5.16
C VAL A 125 9.51 -30.64 4.18
N ARG A 126 9.71 -31.80 3.56
CA ARG A 126 10.89 -32.12 2.73
C ARG A 126 10.50 -32.20 1.26
N ASP A 127 10.56 -31.06 0.56
CA ASP A 127 10.11 -30.95 -0.84
C ASP A 127 8.63 -31.37 -1.03
N GLY A 128 7.84 -31.23 0.03
CA GLY A 128 6.41 -31.51 0.10
C GLY A 128 5.61 -30.24 0.38
N ASN A 129 4.32 -30.40 0.69
CA ASN A 129 3.39 -29.28 0.88
C ASN A 129 2.66 -29.37 2.23
N MET A 130 2.55 -28.25 2.94
CA MET A 130 1.71 -28.12 4.13
C MET A 130 0.70 -26.98 3.92
N ILE A 131 -0.58 -27.33 3.78
CA ILE A 131 -1.65 -26.37 3.47
C ILE A 131 -2.60 -26.29 4.66
N ALA A 132 -2.63 -25.14 5.32
CA ALA A 132 -3.50 -24.86 6.47
C ALA A 132 -4.32 -23.62 6.17
N LYS A 133 -5.58 -23.80 5.77
CA LYS A 133 -6.49 -22.71 5.42
C LYS A 133 -7.70 -22.76 6.34
N GLY A 134 -7.63 -22.01 7.43
CA GLY A 134 -8.73 -21.79 8.34
C GLY A 134 -9.71 -20.73 7.83
N THR A 135 -10.58 -20.30 8.72
CA THR A 135 -11.47 -19.14 8.55
C THR A 135 -11.46 -18.30 9.82
N PRO A 136 -11.93 -17.04 9.81
CA PRO A 136 -12.02 -16.23 11.02
C PRO A 136 -12.83 -16.91 12.14
N GLU A 137 -13.88 -17.66 11.79
CA GLU A 137 -14.74 -18.39 12.72
C GLU A 137 -14.16 -19.74 13.14
N ASN A 138 -13.41 -20.40 12.24
CA ASN A 138 -12.81 -21.71 12.48
C ASN A 138 -11.31 -21.66 12.15
N LYS A 139 -10.54 -21.02 13.03
CA LYS A 139 -9.08 -20.94 12.93
C LYS A 139 -8.45 -22.31 13.09
N ILE A 140 -7.28 -22.49 12.49
CA ILE A 140 -6.44 -23.67 12.73
C ILE A 140 -5.44 -23.32 13.84
N TYR A 141 -5.28 -24.21 14.81
CA TYR A 141 -4.37 -23.98 15.94
C TYR A 141 -3.21 -24.96 15.91
N ILE A 142 -2.00 -24.44 16.09
CA ILE A 142 -0.77 -25.22 16.31
C ILE A 142 -0.18 -24.74 17.64
N THR A 143 -0.33 -25.53 18.69
CA THR A 143 -0.06 -25.08 20.06
C THR A 143 0.48 -26.20 20.94
N SER A 144 0.90 -25.87 22.16
CA SER A 144 1.41 -26.82 23.16
C SER A 144 0.35 -27.85 23.57
N LEU A 145 0.80 -29.06 23.89
CA LEU A 145 -0.02 -30.08 24.56
C LEU A 145 -0.68 -29.56 25.86
N ARG A 146 -0.05 -28.58 26.53
CA ARG A 146 -0.48 -27.95 27.79
C ARG A 146 -1.39 -26.72 27.62
N ASP A 147 -1.76 -26.37 26.39
CA ASP A 147 -2.58 -25.17 26.12
C ASP A 147 -4.07 -25.43 26.27
N ASP A 148 -4.58 -25.42 27.49
CA ASP A 148 -5.98 -25.75 27.76
C ASP A 148 -6.99 -24.78 27.15
N SER A 149 -6.55 -23.59 26.72
CA SER A 149 -7.40 -22.59 26.06
C SER A 149 -7.91 -23.04 24.69
N VAL A 150 -7.27 -24.06 24.09
CA VAL A 150 -7.60 -24.58 22.77
C VAL A 150 -7.73 -26.10 22.83
N GLY A 151 -8.89 -26.66 22.48
CA GLY A 151 -9.10 -28.11 22.45
C GLY A 151 -9.14 -28.80 23.83
N GLY A 152 -9.11 -28.04 24.93
CA GLY A 152 -9.20 -28.53 26.30
C GLY A 152 -7.91 -29.15 26.86
N ASP A 153 -8.01 -29.66 28.10
CA ASP A 153 -6.95 -30.33 28.88
C ASP A 153 -6.51 -31.64 28.21
N THR A 154 -5.61 -31.52 27.24
CA THR A 154 -5.18 -32.62 26.36
C THR A 154 -4.09 -33.46 27.02
N ASN A 155 -3.26 -32.88 27.88
CA ASN A 155 -2.27 -33.56 28.73
C ASN A 155 -2.91 -34.28 29.92
N GLY A 156 -4.13 -33.90 30.32
CA GLY A 156 -4.91 -34.58 31.34
C GLY A 156 -4.55 -34.23 32.78
N ASP A 157 -3.85 -33.11 33.00
CA ASP A 157 -3.38 -32.69 34.33
C ASP A 157 -4.22 -31.57 34.97
N GLY A 158 -5.35 -31.20 34.35
CA GLY A 158 -6.15 -30.05 34.73
C GLY A 158 -5.32 -28.76 34.65
N ASP A 159 -5.56 -27.82 35.57
CA ASP A 159 -4.82 -26.54 35.57
C ASP A 159 -3.39 -26.66 36.17
N THR A 160 -2.82 -27.86 36.27
CA THR A 160 -1.53 -28.08 36.95
C THR A 160 -0.38 -27.46 36.18
N THR A 161 -0.43 -27.52 34.85
CA THR A 161 0.58 -26.92 33.99
C THR A 161 0.00 -25.77 33.17
N THR A 162 0.86 -24.82 32.80
CA THR A 162 0.51 -23.71 31.91
C THR A 162 1.39 -23.76 30.66
N PRO A 163 0.87 -23.34 29.49
CA PRO A 163 1.67 -23.32 28.29
C PRO A 163 2.74 -22.22 28.38
N LEU A 164 3.96 -22.53 27.94
CA LEU A 164 5.12 -21.66 27.96
C LEU A 164 5.85 -21.77 26.62
N PRO A 165 6.55 -20.71 26.18
CA PRO A 165 7.46 -20.79 25.04
C PRO A 165 8.44 -21.96 25.18
N LYS A 166 8.84 -22.58 24.06
CA LYS A 166 9.68 -23.80 24.01
C LYS A 166 9.00 -25.07 24.54
N ASN A 167 7.68 -25.13 24.59
CA ASN A 167 7.00 -26.37 24.98
C ASN A 167 7.13 -27.45 23.91
N TRP A 168 7.17 -27.09 22.63
CA TRP A 168 7.39 -28.03 21.52
C TRP A 168 8.52 -27.54 20.62
N SER A 169 9.05 -28.42 19.75
CA SER A 169 10.18 -28.13 18.87
C SER A 169 9.83 -27.09 17.80
N SER A 170 9.67 -27.49 16.54
CA SER A 170 9.52 -26.55 15.42
C SER A 170 8.88 -27.22 14.21
N ILE A 171 8.40 -26.38 13.28
CA ILE A 171 8.08 -26.78 11.91
C ILE A 171 9.28 -26.40 11.03
N PHE A 172 9.82 -27.37 10.31
CA PHE A 172 10.95 -27.21 9.39
C PHE A 172 10.43 -27.23 7.96
N LEU A 173 10.55 -26.09 7.28
CA LEU A 173 10.21 -25.90 5.87
C LEU A 173 11.51 -25.99 5.06
N GLU A 174 11.83 -27.19 4.59
CA GLU A 174 13.09 -27.47 3.89
C GLU A 174 13.04 -26.95 2.45
N ASN A 175 14.21 -26.89 1.80
CA ASN A 175 14.31 -26.47 0.39
C ASN A 175 13.36 -27.27 -0.52
N GLY A 176 12.69 -26.55 -1.44
CA GLY A 176 11.70 -27.11 -2.38
C GLY A 176 10.29 -27.28 -1.80
N SER A 177 10.11 -27.15 -0.48
CA SER A 177 8.77 -27.26 0.12
C SER A 177 7.90 -26.03 -0.10
N ARG A 178 6.58 -26.21 0.02
CA ARG A 178 5.59 -25.13 0.05
C ARG A 178 4.75 -25.19 1.33
N ALA A 179 4.56 -24.06 1.99
CA ALA A 179 3.66 -23.93 3.11
C ALA A 179 2.72 -22.72 2.94
N GLU A 180 1.45 -22.90 3.28
CA GLU A 180 0.43 -21.87 3.14
C GLU A 180 -0.44 -21.85 4.39
N PHE A 181 -0.32 -20.79 5.19
CA PHE A 181 -1.02 -20.58 6.45
C PHE A 181 -1.98 -19.41 6.29
N ASP A 182 -3.28 -19.70 6.31
CA ASP A 182 -4.33 -18.70 6.32
C ASP A 182 -5.25 -18.93 7.52
N ASN A 183 -5.51 -17.90 8.34
CA ASN A 183 -6.27 -18.03 9.59
C ASN A 183 -5.70 -19.11 10.53
N VAL A 184 -4.37 -19.13 10.68
CA VAL A 184 -3.64 -20.06 11.57
C VAL A 184 -3.16 -19.31 12.81
N THR A 185 -3.22 -19.96 13.97
CA THR A 185 -2.63 -19.48 15.22
C THR A 185 -1.52 -20.41 15.67
N VAL A 186 -0.29 -19.89 15.78
CA VAL A 186 0.92 -20.64 16.16
C VAL A 186 1.45 -20.11 17.49
N ARG A 187 1.53 -21.00 18.50
CA ARG A 187 1.92 -20.63 19.87
C ARG A 187 2.91 -21.59 20.50
N TYR A 188 3.72 -21.06 21.43
CA TYR A 188 4.52 -21.85 22.38
C TYR A 188 5.61 -22.76 21.77
N GLY A 189 5.97 -22.52 20.50
CA GLY A 189 7.00 -23.29 19.81
C GLY A 189 8.42 -22.82 20.09
N GLY A 190 9.38 -23.55 19.52
CA GLY A 190 10.80 -23.19 19.49
C GLY A 190 11.66 -23.84 20.55
N TYR A 191 11.37 -25.06 20.98
CA TYR A 191 12.28 -25.85 21.82
C TYR A 191 13.57 -26.20 21.06
N ARG A 192 14.71 -26.05 21.75
CA ARG A 192 16.04 -26.36 21.20
C ARG A 192 16.50 -27.75 21.67
N GLY A 193 16.32 -28.76 20.83
CA GLY A 193 17.06 -30.03 20.97
C GLY A 193 18.56 -29.81 20.74
N TYR A 194 19.42 -30.40 21.57
CA TYR A 194 20.86 -30.36 21.34
C TYR A 194 21.21 -30.98 19.97
N SER A 195 22.06 -30.28 19.20
CA SER A 195 22.63 -30.61 17.87
C SER A 195 21.69 -30.65 16.65
N GLU A 196 21.87 -29.71 15.71
CA GLU A 196 22.67 -29.92 14.47
C GLU A 196 22.70 -28.68 13.56
N TYR A 197 21.68 -27.82 13.58
CA TYR A 197 21.55 -26.83 12.50
C TYR A 197 22.19 -25.46 12.78
N LEU A 198 21.88 -24.77 13.88
CA LEU A 198 22.55 -23.51 14.26
C LEU A 198 22.45 -23.27 15.79
N ALA A 199 23.60 -23.23 16.47
CA ALA A 199 23.62 -23.03 17.92
C ALA A 199 23.08 -21.64 18.30
N GLY A 200 22.00 -21.58 19.09
CA GLY A 200 21.44 -20.34 19.62
C GLY A 200 20.09 -19.92 19.02
N ILE A 201 19.61 -20.63 17.99
CA ILE A 201 18.32 -20.33 17.35
C ILE A 201 17.21 -21.14 18.00
N SER A 202 16.11 -20.48 18.35
CA SER A 202 14.96 -21.05 19.07
C SER A 202 13.67 -20.49 18.45
N THR A 203 13.08 -21.21 17.50
CA THR A 203 11.98 -20.67 16.66
C THR A 203 10.84 -21.66 16.42
N ALA A 204 9.61 -21.18 16.25
CA ALA A 204 8.48 -22.02 15.88
C ALA A 204 8.60 -22.52 14.42
N ILE A 205 9.06 -21.67 13.49
CA ILE A 205 9.21 -22.00 12.07
C ILE A 205 10.66 -21.84 11.62
N TYR A 206 11.29 -22.93 11.17
CA TYR A 206 12.55 -22.90 10.44
C TYR A 206 12.26 -22.87 8.93
N GLN A 207 12.46 -21.72 8.29
CA GLN A 207 12.37 -21.54 6.85
C GLN A 207 13.77 -21.71 6.23
N LEU A 208 14.00 -22.85 5.57
CA LEU A 208 15.30 -23.28 5.07
C LEU A 208 15.40 -23.33 3.54
N GLY A 209 14.45 -22.73 2.82
CA GLY A 209 14.41 -22.73 1.36
C GLY A 209 13.03 -22.94 0.72
N ALA A 210 11.95 -22.79 1.49
CA ALA A 210 10.59 -23.04 1.04
C ALA A 210 9.96 -21.84 0.29
N GLU A 211 8.79 -22.06 -0.30
CA GLU A 211 7.78 -21.02 -0.56
C GLU A 211 6.80 -20.98 0.60
N PHE A 212 6.85 -19.93 1.42
CA PHE A 212 6.00 -19.79 2.60
C PHE A 212 5.07 -18.58 2.47
N SER A 213 3.78 -18.80 2.63
CA SER A 213 2.76 -17.74 2.62
C SER A 213 1.97 -17.75 3.92
N VAL A 214 1.76 -16.56 4.48
CA VAL A 214 1.02 -16.33 5.72
C VAL A 214 0.00 -15.21 5.50
N SER A 215 -1.27 -15.49 5.78
CA SER A 215 -2.34 -14.50 5.77
C SER A 215 -3.27 -14.66 6.96
N ASN A 216 -3.85 -13.56 7.46
CA ASN A 216 -4.89 -13.58 8.51
C ASN A 216 -4.50 -14.39 9.77
N SER A 217 -3.19 -14.53 10.04
CA SER A 217 -2.67 -15.50 11.00
C SER A 217 -2.04 -14.80 12.20
N LEU A 218 -1.95 -15.52 13.32
CA LEU A 218 -1.42 -15.03 14.59
C LEU A 218 -0.23 -15.87 15.05
N PHE A 219 0.90 -15.24 15.30
CA PHE A 219 2.08 -15.84 15.91
C PHE A 219 2.33 -15.16 17.25
N GLU A 220 2.15 -15.89 18.35
CA GLU A 220 2.33 -15.33 19.69
C GLU A 220 2.95 -16.33 20.67
N HIS A 221 3.65 -15.82 21.68
CA HIS A 221 4.22 -16.62 22.77
C HIS A 221 5.13 -17.77 22.30
N ASN A 222 5.73 -17.65 21.11
CA ASN A 222 6.79 -18.56 20.69
C ASN A 222 8.08 -18.18 21.42
N SER A 223 9.12 -19.00 21.26
CA SER A 223 10.40 -18.85 21.98
C SER A 223 11.12 -17.53 21.68
N ASN A 224 12.27 -17.59 21.00
CA ASN A 224 13.00 -16.37 20.69
C ASN A 224 12.37 -15.76 19.44
N MET A 225 12.09 -16.57 18.41
CA MET A 225 11.60 -16.09 17.12
C MET A 225 10.31 -16.82 16.70
N ALA A 226 9.37 -16.13 16.06
CA ALA A 226 8.28 -16.81 15.35
C ALA A 226 8.80 -17.56 14.11
N ILE A 227 9.62 -16.88 13.31
CA ILE A 227 10.19 -17.37 12.05
C ILE A 227 11.69 -17.08 12.03
N PHE A 228 12.48 -18.13 11.82
CA PHE A 228 13.86 -18.00 11.36
C PHE A 228 13.93 -18.32 9.88
N GLN A 229 14.46 -17.41 9.06
CA GLN A 229 14.64 -17.64 7.62
C GLN A 229 16.11 -17.64 7.22
N ASN A 230 16.51 -18.70 6.51
CA ASN A 230 17.86 -18.85 5.96
C ASN A 230 17.89 -18.78 4.43
N ALA A 231 16.81 -19.17 3.75
CA ALA A 231 16.69 -19.15 2.28
C ALA A 231 15.21 -19.08 1.88
N GLY A 232 14.90 -19.20 0.58
CA GLY A 232 13.52 -19.29 0.08
C GLY A 232 12.79 -17.96 -0.02
N THR A 233 11.46 -18.03 -0.02
CA THR A 233 10.56 -16.86 -0.07
C THR A 233 9.53 -16.94 1.06
N THR A 234 9.28 -15.82 1.71
CA THR A 234 8.20 -15.67 2.71
C THR A 234 7.38 -14.43 2.40
N THR A 235 6.05 -14.59 2.23
CA THR A 235 5.10 -13.49 2.05
C THR A 235 4.09 -13.50 3.18
N ILE A 236 3.94 -12.36 3.88
CA ILE A 236 3.08 -12.21 5.04
C ILE A 236 2.14 -11.02 4.82
N THR A 237 0.84 -11.22 5.00
CA THR A 237 -0.15 -10.14 4.94
C THR A 237 -1.25 -10.30 5.98
N HIS A 238 -1.93 -9.21 6.38
CA HIS A 238 -3.12 -9.28 7.24
C HIS A 238 -2.92 -10.04 8.55
N SER A 239 -1.69 -10.14 9.05
CA SER A 239 -1.32 -11.07 10.13
C SER A 239 -0.85 -10.32 11.38
N GLU A 240 -0.75 -11.01 12.49
CA GLU A 240 -0.33 -10.46 13.78
C GLU A 240 0.84 -11.25 14.36
N PHE A 241 1.87 -10.53 14.78
CA PHE A 241 3.06 -11.06 15.44
C PHE A 241 3.25 -10.30 16.75
N THR A 242 3.18 -11.00 17.88
CA THR A 242 3.13 -10.35 19.20
C THR A 242 3.63 -11.22 20.35
N ASN A 243 3.99 -10.59 21.47
CA ASN A 243 4.29 -11.23 22.75
C ASN A 243 5.39 -12.32 22.67
N GLN A 244 6.43 -12.05 21.89
CA GLN A 244 7.64 -12.86 21.79
C GLN A 244 8.90 -11.96 21.86
N SER A 245 10.09 -12.55 21.80
CA SER A 245 11.33 -11.75 21.82
C SER A 245 11.57 -11.10 20.45
N GLU A 246 11.48 -11.91 19.40
CA GLU A 246 11.69 -11.54 18.02
C GLU A 246 10.60 -12.20 17.18
N ASP A 247 10.18 -11.58 16.08
CA ASP A 247 9.21 -12.20 15.17
C ASP A 247 9.94 -12.90 14.03
N ILE A 248 10.75 -12.14 13.29
CA ILE A 248 11.42 -12.61 12.08
C ILE A 248 12.91 -12.33 12.19
N TRP A 249 13.71 -13.38 12.13
CA TRP A 249 15.16 -13.27 11.95
C TRP A 249 15.54 -13.85 10.58
N SER A 250 16.05 -13.00 9.70
CA SER A 250 16.53 -13.38 8.37
C SER A 250 18.07 -13.45 8.26
N ARG A 251 18.56 -14.50 7.58
CA ARG A 251 19.94 -14.64 7.08
C ARG A 251 20.02 -14.80 5.56
N GLY A 252 18.87 -14.81 4.87
CA GLY A 252 18.82 -15.02 3.43
C GLY A 252 17.41 -15.27 2.91
N GLY A 253 17.31 -15.50 1.61
CA GLY A 253 16.01 -15.55 0.92
C GLY A 253 15.36 -14.18 0.82
N SER A 254 14.10 -14.15 0.36
CA SER A 254 13.30 -12.93 0.28
C SER A 254 12.17 -12.96 1.30
N ILE A 255 11.90 -11.82 1.93
CA ILE A 255 10.78 -11.65 2.86
C ILE A 255 10.03 -10.39 2.46
N LYS A 256 8.72 -10.51 2.32
CA LYS A 256 7.79 -9.38 2.22
C LYS A 256 6.72 -9.51 3.30
N ILE A 257 6.56 -8.47 4.10
CA ILE A 257 5.49 -8.36 5.09
C ILE A 257 4.80 -7.02 4.92
N SER A 258 3.48 -7.01 4.83
CA SER A 258 2.70 -5.77 4.69
C SER A 258 1.31 -5.94 5.29
N GLN A 259 0.62 -4.85 5.57
CA GLN A 259 -0.76 -4.85 6.08
C GLN A 259 -0.91 -5.74 7.34
N SER A 260 0.09 -5.75 8.22
CA SER A 260 0.15 -6.62 9.39
C SER A 260 0.42 -5.83 10.67
N ASN A 261 0.09 -6.43 11.81
CA ASN A 261 0.31 -5.89 13.14
C ASN A 261 1.53 -6.56 13.79
N ILE A 262 2.57 -5.76 14.05
CA ILE A 262 3.80 -6.17 14.71
C ILE A 262 3.88 -5.36 16.00
N SER A 263 3.68 -6.00 17.16
CA SER A 263 3.63 -5.22 18.41
C SER A 263 3.87 -6.05 19.66
N GLY A 264 4.41 -5.41 20.70
CA GLY A 264 4.53 -6.03 22.02
C GLY A 264 5.70 -7.00 22.13
N ASN A 265 6.66 -6.90 21.20
CA ASN A 265 7.86 -7.72 21.22
C ASN A 265 8.95 -7.10 22.10
N SER A 266 9.60 -7.96 22.87
CA SER A 266 10.57 -7.52 23.90
C SER A 266 12.00 -7.28 23.35
N GLY A 267 12.32 -7.86 22.19
CA GLY A 267 13.61 -7.78 21.50
C GLY A 267 13.49 -7.08 20.14
N LEU A 268 14.07 -7.66 19.09
CA LEU A 268 13.98 -7.18 17.71
C LEU A 268 12.81 -7.87 17.01
N ALA A 269 11.71 -7.17 16.73
CA ALA A 269 10.61 -7.73 15.97
C ALA A 269 11.06 -8.25 14.60
N ILE A 270 11.79 -7.44 13.82
CA ILE A 270 12.45 -7.90 12.59
C ILE A 270 13.95 -7.64 12.66
N TYR A 271 14.73 -8.71 12.50
CA TYR A 271 16.18 -8.66 12.38
C TYR A 271 16.63 -9.23 11.03
N ASN A 272 17.14 -8.37 10.15
CA ASN A 272 17.84 -8.77 8.95
C ASN A 272 19.35 -8.86 9.22
N GLU A 273 19.84 -10.03 9.64
CA GLU A 273 21.27 -10.24 9.91
C GLU A 273 22.10 -10.23 8.62
N SER A 274 21.56 -10.83 7.56
CA SER A 274 22.18 -10.86 6.24
C SER A 274 21.16 -11.25 5.16
N GLY A 275 21.40 -10.84 3.92
CA GLY A 275 20.52 -11.15 2.79
C GLY A 275 20.04 -9.91 2.05
N PRO A 276 19.10 -10.08 1.10
CA PRO A 276 18.39 -8.97 0.46
C PRO A 276 17.64 -8.10 1.47
N THR A 277 17.34 -6.87 1.07
CA THR A 277 16.45 -5.96 1.81
C THR A 277 15.10 -6.63 2.07
N ILE A 278 14.60 -6.57 3.31
CA ILE A 278 13.25 -7.01 3.65
C ILE A 278 12.28 -5.87 3.34
N ASP A 279 11.23 -6.13 2.56
CA ASP A 279 10.13 -5.16 2.36
C ASP A 279 9.09 -5.36 3.47
N ALA A 280 9.10 -4.45 4.45
CA ALA A 280 8.25 -4.41 5.63
C ALA A 280 7.38 -3.14 5.68
N ARG A 281 7.10 -2.53 4.52
CA ARG A 281 6.22 -1.35 4.43
C ARG A 281 4.77 -1.69 4.74
N ASN A 282 4.00 -0.68 5.12
CA ASN A 282 2.57 -0.75 5.40
C ASN A 282 2.22 -1.70 6.55
N ASN A 283 3.08 -1.81 7.57
CA ASN A 283 2.79 -2.54 8.81
C ASN A 283 2.63 -1.59 9.99
N TRP A 284 1.84 -2.00 10.97
CA TRP A 284 1.77 -1.38 12.28
C TRP A 284 2.88 -1.92 13.17
N TRP A 285 3.58 -1.05 13.89
CA TRP A 285 4.75 -1.41 14.70
C TRP A 285 4.50 -1.26 16.21
N GLY A 286 3.24 -1.26 16.64
CA GLY A 286 2.89 -1.03 18.05
C GLY A 286 2.85 0.44 18.46
N ASP A 287 3.29 1.38 17.62
CA ASP A 287 3.30 2.81 17.90
C ASP A 287 3.10 3.66 16.61
N PRO A 288 2.35 4.79 16.67
CA PRO A 288 2.11 5.66 15.52
C PRO A 288 3.36 6.29 14.91
N SER A 289 4.46 6.36 15.66
CA SER A 289 5.75 6.86 15.16
C SER A 289 6.56 5.83 14.38
N GLY A 290 6.06 4.59 14.26
CA GLY A 290 6.72 3.52 13.53
C GLY A 290 7.76 2.76 14.37
N PRO A 291 8.56 1.88 13.75
CA PRO A 291 9.49 1.02 14.46
C PRO A 291 10.70 1.79 14.99
N TYR A 292 11.29 1.28 16.06
CA TYR A 292 12.59 1.75 16.54
C TYR A 292 13.73 1.04 15.80
N ASN A 293 14.37 1.73 14.85
CA ASN A 293 15.46 1.20 14.06
C ASN A 293 16.78 1.32 14.82
N THR A 294 17.33 0.17 15.20
CA THR A 294 18.59 0.08 15.96
C THR A 294 19.85 0.17 15.09
N SER A 295 19.69 0.17 13.76
CA SER A 295 20.80 0.27 12.80
C SER A 295 21.16 1.70 12.42
N THR A 296 20.36 2.69 12.84
CA THR A 296 20.61 4.12 12.60
C THR A 296 21.16 4.81 13.84
N THR A 297 21.95 5.87 13.66
CA THR A 297 22.50 6.67 14.77
C THR A 297 21.49 7.68 15.34
N THR A 298 20.47 8.02 14.55
CA THR A 298 19.31 8.79 14.99
C THR A 298 18.20 7.84 15.41
N ALA A 299 17.60 8.12 16.58
CA ALA A 299 16.40 7.41 17.01
C ALA A 299 15.27 7.64 15.99
N THR A 300 14.59 6.57 15.58
CA THR A 300 13.35 6.62 14.80
C THR A 300 12.16 6.52 15.76
N GLY A 301 11.02 5.96 15.31
CA GLY A 301 9.83 5.75 16.14
C GLY A 301 10.06 4.94 17.42
N THR A 302 9.03 4.85 18.25
CA THR A 302 9.03 4.18 19.56
C THR A 302 8.37 2.80 19.55
N GLY A 303 7.95 2.33 18.38
CA GLY A 303 7.39 1.00 18.19
C GLY A 303 8.42 -0.12 18.35
N ASP A 304 7.99 -1.32 18.00
CA ASP A 304 8.79 -2.53 18.03
C ASP A 304 10.11 -2.35 17.26
N LYS A 305 11.16 -2.97 17.79
CA LYS A 305 12.52 -2.69 17.34
C LYS A 305 12.84 -3.47 16.07
N ILE A 306 13.58 -2.83 15.17
CA ILE A 306 14.11 -3.47 13.97
C ILE A 306 15.63 -3.29 13.87
N SER A 307 16.29 -4.16 13.11
CA SER A 307 17.72 -4.07 12.83
C SER A 307 18.07 -4.70 11.48
N GLY A 308 19.05 -4.13 10.78
CA GLY A 308 19.49 -4.55 9.46
C GLY A 308 18.81 -3.80 8.31
N ASP A 309 19.05 -4.28 7.09
CA ASP A 309 18.53 -3.68 5.86
C ASP A 309 17.04 -4.01 5.66
N ILE A 310 16.16 -3.09 6.10
CA ILE A 310 14.72 -3.25 6.12
C ILE A 310 14.08 -1.99 5.57
N LEU A 311 13.20 -2.13 4.58
CA LEU A 311 12.38 -1.06 4.05
C LEU A 311 11.03 -1.07 4.80
N TYR A 312 10.80 -0.11 5.69
CA TYR A 312 9.62 -0.07 6.56
C TYR A 312 8.82 1.23 6.46
N VAL A 313 9.24 2.17 5.60
CA VAL A 313 8.52 3.41 5.30
C VAL A 313 7.91 3.28 3.90
N PRO A 314 6.59 3.53 3.71
CA PRO A 314 5.61 3.90 4.73
C PRO A 314 5.33 2.81 5.78
N PHE A 315 4.91 3.19 6.99
CA PHE A 315 4.35 2.31 8.01
C PHE A 315 2.96 2.79 8.42
N LEU A 316 2.16 1.94 9.07
CA LEU A 316 0.84 2.30 9.57
C LEU A 316 0.95 3.12 10.86
N THR A 317 0.11 4.13 11.01
CA THR A 317 0.02 4.99 12.21
C THR A 317 -1.05 4.55 13.20
N ALA A 318 -1.78 3.48 12.87
CA ALA A 318 -2.71 2.76 13.74
C ALA A 318 -2.64 1.25 13.43
N PRO A 319 -3.12 0.37 14.33
CA PRO A 319 -3.19 -1.05 14.05
C PRO A 319 -3.93 -1.36 12.75
N TYR A 320 -3.37 -2.23 11.93
CA TYR A 320 -4.03 -2.73 10.73
C TYR A 320 -5.42 -3.30 11.10
N GLY A 321 -6.44 -2.90 10.34
CA GLY A 321 -7.83 -3.26 10.60
C GLY A 321 -8.56 -2.37 11.62
N THR A 322 -7.92 -1.33 12.18
CA THR A 322 -8.67 -0.27 12.85
C THR A 322 -9.56 0.43 11.84
N ALA A 323 -10.87 0.46 12.13
CA ALA A 323 -11.80 1.26 11.35
C ALA A 323 -11.31 2.72 11.40
N ALA A 324 -11.16 3.34 10.22
CA ALA A 324 -10.86 4.77 10.13
C ALA A 324 -11.85 5.52 11.02
N ALA A 325 -11.34 6.45 11.83
CA ALA A 325 -12.18 7.28 12.66
C ALA A 325 -13.26 7.95 11.78
N ASP A 326 -14.47 8.15 12.32
CA ASP A 326 -15.50 9.04 11.77
C ASP A 326 -14.99 10.51 11.84
N CYS A 327 -13.91 10.80 11.11
CA CYS A 327 -13.22 12.09 11.08
C CYS A 327 -12.84 12.42 9.64
N CYS A 328 -12.18 13.57 9.43
CA CYS A 328 -11.93 14.11 8.10
C CYS A 328 -10.52 13.79 7.61
N SER A 329 -10.40 13.45 6.33
CA SER A 329 -9.12 13.26 5.67
C SER A 329 -8.26 14.54 5.68
N SER A 330 -6.94 14.38 5.73
CA SER A 330 -6.00 15.49 5.54
C SER A 330 -6.15 16.05 4.13
N VAL A 331 -5.80 17.32 3.92
CA VAL A 331 -6.11 18.01 2.66
C VAL A 331 -4.86 18.26 1.83
N LEU A 332 -4.83 17.76 0.60
CA LEU A 332 -3.86 18.19 -0.42
C LEU A 332 -4.47 19.37 -1.19
N PHE A 333 -3.79 20.52 -1.23
CA PHE A 333 -4.18 21.64 -2.06
C PHE A 333 -3.30 21.78 -3.30
N LEU A 334 -3.92 21.82 -4.48
CA LEU A 334 -3.27 22.02 -5.78
C LEU A 334 -3.65 23.40 -6.34
N PRO A 335 -2.72 24.38 -6.38
CA PRO A 335 -3.01 25.70 -6.95
C PRO A 335 -3.22 25.62 -8.47
N GLY A 336 -3.78 26.68 -9.05
CA GLY A 336 -3.92 26.85 -10.50
C GLY A 336 -2.63 27.30 -11.20
N ILE A 337 -2.73 27.52 -12.51
CA ILE A 337 -1.64 28.09 -13.30
C ILE A 337 -1.20 29.43 -12.69
N LYS A 338 0.12 29.66 -12.59
CA LYS A 338 0.71 30.85 -11.92
C LYS A 338 0.38 30.98 -10.44
N GLY A 339 -0.14 29.92 -9.82
CA GLY A 339 -0.49 29.88 -8.41
C GLY A 339 0.65 29.49 -7.47
N SER A 340 1.88 29.35 -7.99
CA SER A 340 3.08 29.04 -7.21
C SER A 340 4.17 30.06 -7.48
N VAL A 341 4.94 30.40 -6.46
CA VAL A 341 6.08 31.33 -6.58
C VAL A 341 7.25 30.61 -7.25
N LEU A 342 7.85 31.22 -8.26
CA LEU A 342 9.03 30.69 -8.95
C LEU A 342 10.24 31.58 -8.71
N LYS A 343 11.33 30.99 -8.23
CA LYS A 343 12.60 31.67 -7.95
C LYS A 343 13.71 31.11 -8.82
N LYS A 344 14.58 31.98 -9.31
CA LYS A 344 15.85 31.61 -9.92
C LYS A 344 16.93 31.59 -8.86
N ILE A 345 17.66 30.48 -8.78
CA ILE A 345 18.76 30.31 -7.83
C ILE A 345 20.06 30.78 -8.48
N ASN A 346 20.78 31.69 -7.82
CA ASN A 346 22.06 32.18 -8.33
C ASN A 346 23.09 32.37 -7.20
N VAL A 347 24.10 31.50 -7.21
CA VAL A 347 25.18 31.45 -6.22
C VAL A 347 26.04 32.73 -6.23
N THR A 348 26.03 33.50 -7.33
CA THR A 348 26.93 34.66 -7.53
C THR A 348 26.27 36.02 -7.32
N SER A 349 24.97 36.20 -7.61
CA SER A 349 24.29 37.49 -7.48
C SER A 349 23.14 37.52 -6.47
N GLY A 350 22.88 36.41 -5.77
CA GLY A 350 21.69 36.24 -4.94
C GLY A 350 20.50 35.74 -5.75
N ASP A 351 19.55 35.12 -5.05
CA ASP A 351 18.35 34.54 -5.65
C ASP A 351 17.35 35.62 -6.08
N ASP A 352 16.59 35.33 -7.13
CA ASP A 352 15.67 36.28 -7.75
C ASP A 352 14.27 35.68 -7.88
N THR A 353 13.23 36.43 -7.50
CA THR A 353 11.84 35.96 -7.62
C THR A 353 11.31 36.33 -8.99
N LEU A 354 11.20 35.34 -9.87
CA LEU A 354 10.79 35.55 -11.24
C LEU A 354 9.26 35.58 -11.40
N TRP A 355 8.55 34.86 -10.52
CA TRP A 355 7.09 34.91 -10.44
C TRP A 355 6.63 34.92 -8.99
N PRO A 356 5.82 35.90 -8.56
CA PRO A 356 5.47 37.15 -9.25
C PRO A 356 6.70 37.96 -9.68
N PRO A 357 6.71 38.55 -10.89
CA PRO A 357 7.87 39.30 -11.37
C PRO A 357 8.03 40.59 -10.57
N THR A 358 9.18 41.25 -10.62
CA THR A 358 9.31 42.65 -10.22
C THR A 358 8.70 43.57 -11.28
N VAL A 359 8.09 44.70 -10.88
CA VAL A 359 7.48 45.64 -11.84
C VAL A 359 8.57 46.24 -12.74
N PHE A 360 8.36 46.23 -14.06
CA PHE A 360 9.34 46.69 -15.08
C PHE A 360 10.71 45.98 -15.04
N SER A 361 10.76 44.71 -14.66
CA SER A 361 11.99 43.89 -14.70
C SER A 361 12.11 43.04 -15.97
N ASN A 362 13.22 42.31 -16.07
CA ASN A 362 13.47 41.28 -17.10
C ASN A 362 13.20 39.86 -16.57
N ASP A 363 12.30 39.71 -15.61
CA ASP A 363 12.07 38.43 -14.93
C ASP A 363 11.31 37.43 -15.80
N ILE A 364 10.32 37.90 -16.55
CA ILE A 364 9.48 37.05 -17.41
C ILE A 364 10.31 36.31 -18.47
N PRO A 365 11.21 36.95 -19.24
CA PRO A 365 12.10 36.23 -20.15
C PRO A 365 12.94 35.14 -19.48
N GLN A 366 13.25 35.27 -18.19
CA GLN A 366 14.03 34.29 -17.45
C GLN A 366 13.20 33.05 -17.04
N LEU A 367 11.88 33.07 -17.21
CA LEU A 367 11.02 31.90 -17.05
C LEU A 367 10.99 30.99 -18.30
N ALA A 368 11.75 31.31 -19.35
CA ALA A 368 11.73 30.56 -20.60
C ALA A 368 12.07 29.06 -20.42
N LEU A 369 11.31 28.23 -21.13
CA LEU A 369 11.68 26.85 -21.44
C LEU A 369 12.32 26.80 -22.84
N ASN A 370 13.30 25.93 -23.05
CA ASN A 370 13.89 25.68 -24.37
C ASN A 370 12.96 24.82 -25.24
N GLN A 371 13.42 24.47 -26.46
CA GLN A 371 12.59 23.70 -27.39
C GLN A 371 12.32 22.27 -26.89
N GLU A 372 13.21 21.74 -26.07
CA GLU A 372 13.11 20.42 -25.44
C GLU A 372 12.22 20.43 -24.18
N GLY A 373 11.67 21.59 -23.79
CA GLY A 373 10.80 21.72 -22.62
C GLY A 373 11.56 21.71 -21.29
N GLN A 374 12.84 22.08 -21.30
CA GLN A 374 13.68 22.23 -20.11
C GLN A 374 13.81 23.71 -19.74
N SER A 375 13.91 24.00 -18.43
CA SER A 375 14.12 25.37 -17.97
C SER A 375 15.49 25.91 -18.41
N VAL A 376 15.50 27.09 -19.01
CA VAL A 376 16.75 27.76 -19.45
C VAL A 376 17.59 28.20 -18.25
N TYR A 377 16.93 28.54 -17.14
CA TYR A 377 17.56 28.93 -15.88
C TYR A 377 17.20 27.96 -14.75
N PRO A 378 18.07 27.81 -13.73
CA PRO A 378 17.78 26.98 -12.57
C PRO A 378 16.67 27.63 -11.74
N ILE A 379 15.45 27.13 -11.92
CA ILE A 379 14.25 27.65 -11.27
C ILE A 379 13.74 26.62 -10.27
N VAL A 380 13.32 27.11 -9.11
CA VAL A 380 12.75 26.32 -8.02
C VAL A 380 11.44 26.96 -7.56
N VAL A 381 10.61 26.14 -6.92
CA VAL A 381 9.31 26.54 -6.39
C VAL A 381 9.44 27.00 -4.93
N ASP A 382 8.80 28.11 -4.58
CA ASP A 382 8.81 28.69 -3.23
C ASP A 382 7.39 28.83 -2.65
N GLY A 383 6.68 27.71 -2.58
CA GLY A 383 5.33 27.66 -2.03
C GLY A 383 4.24 28.26 -2.94
N ILE A 384 3.01 28.23 -2.43
CA ILE A 384 1.84 28.75 -3.14
C ILE A 384 1.82 30.28 -3.06
N LEU A 385 1.28 30.91 -4.11
CA LEU A 385 1.12 32.35 -4.18
C LEU A 385 -0.06 32.79 -3.30
N ASN A 386 0.18 33.08 -2.03
CA ASN A 386 -0.86 33.54 -1.11
C ASN A 386 -1.34 34.96 -1.40
N THR A 387 -0.40 35.88 -1.64
CA THR A 387 -0.70 37.30 -1.87
C THR A 387 0.18 37.82 -3.00
N PHE A 388 -0.44 38.51 -3.95
CA PHE A 388 0.24 39.14 -5.07
C PHE A 388 0.57 40.61 -4.74
N TYR A 389 1.84 41.03 -4.94
CA TYR A 389 2.42 42.34 -4.56
C TYR A 389 1.84 42.93 -3.26
N TYR A 390 1.81 42.13 -2.19
CA TYR A 390 1.39 42.53 -0.84
C TYR A 390 -0.06 43.02 -0.67
N SER A 391 -0.86 43.10 -1.74
CA SER A 391 -2.17 43.79 -1.70
C SER A 391 -3.33 42.98 -2.26
N THR A 392 -3.07 42.07 -3.20
CA THR A 392 -4.12 41.25 -3.81
C THR A 392 -4.09 39.84 -3.24
N PRO A 393 -5.04 39.46 -2.37
CA PRO A 393 -5.12 38.09 -1.87
C PRO A 393 -5.45 37.14 -3.03
N ILE A 394 -4.66 36.07 -3.17
CA ILE A 394 -4.88 35.01 -4.17
C ILE A 394 -5.36 33.76 -3.44
N TYR A 395 -4.49 33.12 -2.67
CA TYR A 395 -4.84 31.98 -1.82
C TYR A 395 -4.82 32.29 -0.33
N SER A 396 -4.41 33.48 0.11
CA SER A 396 -4.29 33.79 1.54
C SER A 396 -5.57 33.54 2.34
N GLY A 397 -6.74 33.89 1.80
CA GLY A 397 -8.02 33.58 2.45
C GLY A 397 -8.33 32.08 2.54
N PHE A 398 -7.95 31.30 1.53
CA PHE A 398 -8.10 29.85 1.53
C PHE A 398 -7.11 29.17 2.48
N SER A 399 -5.85 29.62 2.49
CA SER A 399 -4.84 29.16 3.43
C SER A 399 -5.28 29.42 4.87
N SER A 400 -5.79 30.62 5.19
CA SER A 400 -6.35 30.91 6.52
C SER A 400 -7.51 29.98 6.87
N PHE A 401 -8.40 29.69 5.91
CA PHE A 401 -9.48 28.71 6.14
C PHE A 401 -8.95 27.30 6.43
N MET A 402 -7.92 26.84 5.73
CA MET A 402 -7.31 25.53 5.98
C MET A 402 -6.54 25.48 7.29
N ASP A 403 -5.84 26.56 7.65
CA ASP A 403 -5.17 26.71 8.95
C ASP A 403 -6.20 26.66 10.10
N ASP A 404 -7.37 27.27 9.93
CA ASP A 404 -8.47 27.19 10.89
C ASP A 404 -9.00 25.76 11.06
N LEU A 405 -9.09 24.97 9.97
CA LEU A 405 -9.52 23.56 10.04
C LEU A 405 -8.48 22.67 10.73
N GLN A 406 -7.20 22.97 10.56
CA GLN A 406 -6.09 22.26 11.20
C GLN A 406 -5.91 22.65 12.67
N THR A 407 -6.38 23.84 13.07
CA THR A 407 -6.20 24.34 14.43
C THR A 407 -6.90 23.45 15.46
N ILE A 408 -6.15 23.00 16.47
CA ILE A 408 -6.70 22.19 17.57
C ILE A 408 -7.65 23.05 18.40
N ASN A 409 -8.89 22.61 18.50
CA ASN A 409 -9.87 23.20 19.38
C ASN A 409 -9.45 22.95 20.85
N PRO A 410 -9.19 24.00 21.65
CA PRO A 410 -8.68 23.84 23.00
C PRO A 410 -9.68 23.25 24.00
N GLN A 411 -10.98 23.21 23.66
CA GLN A 411 -12.02 22.59 24.47
C GLN A 411 -12.17 21.09 24.19
N THR A 412 -12.00 20.65 22.94
CA THR A 412 -12.15 19.23 22.56
C THR A 412 -10.81 18.50 22.45
N GLY A 413 -9.70 19.22 22.31
CA GLY A 413 -8.38 18.63 22.07
C GLY A 413 -8.22 18.05 20.66
N THR A 414 -9.13 18.37 19.73
CA THR A 414 -9.16 17.84 18.36
C THR A 414 -9.21 18.96 17.33
N SER A 415 -8.68 18.71 16.13
CA SER A 415 -8.87 19.56 14.94
C SER A 415 -9.88 18.92 13.97
N THR A 416 -10.31 19.65 12.94
CA THR A 416 -11.21 19.09 11.92
C THR A 416 -10.44 18.20 10.95
N ILE A 417 -9.30 18.69 10.49
CA ILE A 417 -8.32 17.92 9.72
C ILE A 417 -7.01 17.88 10.50
N LYS A 418 -6.24 16.82 10.34
CA LYS A 418 -4.95 16.69 11.04
C LYS A 418 -3.88 17.59 10.45
N GLU A 419 -3.83 17.67 9.13
CA GLU A 419 -2.96 18.61 8.42
C GLU A 419 -3.48 18.89 7.00
N TRP A 420 -2.91 19.92 6.38
CA TRP A 420 -3.08 20.20 4.97
C TRP A 420 -1.73 20.55 4.32
N LEU A 421 -1.60 20.20 3.04
CA LEU A 421 -0.41 20.41 2.24
C LEU A 421 -0.71 21.35 1.07
N PRO A 422 -0.22 22.61 1.09
CA PRO A 422 -0.23 23.49 -0.08
C PRO A 422 0.87 23.08 -1.07
N LEU A 423 0.59 22.07 -1.92
CA LEU A 423 1.58 21.56 -2.87
C LEU A 423 1.74 22.52 -4.06
N ALA A 424 2.70 23.42 -3.92
CA ALA A 424 3.15 24.29 -4.99
C ALA A 424 3.99 23.52 -6.02
N TYR A 425 3.87 23.88 -7.29
CA TYR A 425 4.57 23.21 -8.37
C TYR A 425 4.98 24.19 -9.48
N ASP A 426 5.93 23.78 -10.32
CA ASP A 426 6.33 24.59 -11.47
C ASP A 426 5.25 24.53 -12.55
N TRP A 427 4.38 25.53 -12.52
CA TRP A 427 3.20 25.63 -13.38
C TRP A 427 3.52 25.78 -14.87
N ARG A 428 4.79 25.81 -15.28
CA ARG A 428 5.20 25.85 -16.69
C ARG A 428 5.17 24.47 -17.36
N TYR A 429 5.27 23.41 -16.57
CA TYR A 429 5.32 22.03 -17.05
C TYR A 429 3.95 21.38 -17.13
N SER A 430 3.82 20.37 -17.99
CA SER A 430 2.60 19.54 -18.06
C SER A 430 2.36 18.79 -16.75
N PRO A 431 1.09 18.45 -16.42
CA PRO A 431 0.77 17.63 -15.25
C PRO A 431 1.59 16.35 -15.12
N GLU A 432 1.77 15.63 -16.23
CA GLU A 432 2.49 14.35 -16.25
C GLU A 432 3.98 14.56 -15.97
N LYS A 433 4.57 15.63 -16.52
CA LYS A 433 5.97 15.98 -16.25
C LYS A 433 6.19 16.39 -14.80
N ILE A 434 5.25 17.11 -14.19
CA ILE A 434 5.33 17.49 -12.76
C ILE A 434 5.38 16.24 -11.87
N ILE A 435 4.58 15.23 -12.17
CA ILE A 435 4.56 13.97 -11.42
C ILE A 435 5.84 13.17 -11.69
N ALA A 436 6.23 13.03 -12.96
CA ALA A 436 7.36 12.19 -13.37
C ALA A 436 8.71 12.74 -12.91
N ASP A 437 8.91 14.05 -12.99
CA ASP A 437 10.17 14.70 -12.64
C ASP A 437 10.23 15.11 -11.18
N GLY A 438 9.11 15.17 -10.46
CA GLY A 438 9.02 15.75 -9.12
C GLY A 438 9.13 17.28 -9.12
N ILE A 439 9.17 17.86 -7.91
CA ILE A 439 9.17 19.32 -7.70
C ILE A 439 10.47 19.73 -7.01
N GLN A 440 11.26 20.57 -7.68
CA GLN A 440 12.41 21.21 -7.05
C GLN A 440 11.96 22.45 -6.26
N THR A 441 12.13 22.43 -4.94
CA THR A 441 11.73 23.52 -4.05
C THR A 441 12.91 24.35 -3.56
N TYR A 442 12.61 25.55 -3.07
CA TYR A 442 13.58 26.49 -2.53
C TYR A 442 14.17 26.04 -1.18
N ASN A 443 13.32 25.55 -0.26
CA ASN A 443 13.72 25.22 1.12
C ASN A 443 13.78 23.72 1.39
N ASP A 444 12.96 22.92 0.72
CA ASP A 444 12.69 21.53 1.10
C ASP A 444 13.38 20.50 0.16
N GLY A 445 14.22 20.97 -0.75
CA GLY A 445 14.90 20.13 -1.73
C GLY A 445 13.96 19.60 -2.81
N HIS A 446 14.17 18.35 -3.21
CA HIS A 446 13.39 17.71 -4.26
C HIS A 446 12.22 16.91 -3.65
N ILE A 447 11.01 17.12 -4.15
CA ILE A 447 9.79 16.45 -3.70
C ILE A 447 9.31 15.48 -4.77
N ASP A 448 9.19 14.19 -4.44
CA ASP A 448 8.39 13.23 -5.21
C ASP A 448 6.91 13.46 -4.87
N VAL A 449 6.09 13.68 -5.89
CA VAL A 449 4.67 14.05 -5.73
C VAL A 449 3.87 12.92 -5.09
N ILE A 450 4.14 11.67 -5.46
CA ILE A 450 3.39 10.51 -4.98
C ILE A 450 3.82 10.14 -3.57
N GLU A 451 5.13 10.11 -3.30
CA GLU A 451 5.66 9.88 -1.94
C GLU A 451 5.09 10.91 -0.95
N ARG A 452 5.03 12.19 -1.36
CA ARG A 452 4.49 13.25 -0.51
C ARG A 452 2.99 13.10 -0.23
N ILE A 453 2.22 12.52 -1.16
CA ILE A 453 0.80 12.20 -0.97
C ILE A 453 0.64 11.01 -0.03
N GLU A 454 1.46 9.97 -0.19
CA GLU A 454 1.48 8.82 0.72
C GLU A 454 1.78 9.28 2.16
N GLU A 455 2.75 10.18 2.35
CA GLU A 455 3.06 10.77 3.66
C GLU A 455 1.86 11.52 4.26
N LEU A 456 1.20 12.35 3.46
CA LEU A 456 0.03 13.11 3.90
C LEU A 456 -1.14 12.18 4.29
N ALA A 457 -1.34 11.10 3.52
CA ALA A 457 -2.36 10.10 3.81
C ALA A 457 -2.06 9.32 5.10
N GLN A 458 -0.79 8.91 5.31
CA GLN A 458 -0.34 8.23 6.54
C GLN A 458 -0.57 9.08 7.78
N ASN A 459 -0.33 10.38 7.66
CA ASN A 459 -0.53 11.31 8.75
C ASN A 459 -2.00 11.67 8.97
N SER A 460 -2.89 11.41 8.01
CA SER A 460 -4.33 11.63 8.19
C SER A 460 -4.96 10.66 9.17
N ASP A 461 -5.91 11.14 9.98
CA ASP A 461 -6.69 10.30 10.89
C ASP A 461 -7.53 9.23 10.16
N THR A 462 -7.79 9.43 8.86
CA THR A 462 -8.54 8.47 8.02
C THR A 462 -7.64 7.49 7.26
N GLY A 463 -6.33 7.69 7.25
CA GLY A 463 -5.41 7.02 6.32
C GLY A 463 -5.59 7.43 4.84
N LYS A 464 -6.38 8.48 4.58
CA LYS A 464 -6.71 8.99 3.24
C LYS A 464 -6.55 10.50 3.17
N ILE A 465 -6.59 11.05 1.95
CA ILE A 465 -6.59 12.50 1.71
C ILE A 465 -7.79 12.99 0.92
N THR A 466 -8.17 14.24 1.14
CA THR A 466 -9.01 15.02 0.22
C THR A 466 -8.13 15.89 -0.65
N ILE A 467 -8.25 15.79 -1.97
CA ILE A 467 -7.59 16.70 -2.92
C ILE A 467 -8.52 17.87 -3.19
N VAL A 468 -8.08 19.09 -2.88
CA VAL A 468 -8.74 20.34 -3.31
C VAL A 468 -7.88 21.00 -4.38
N ALA A 469 -8.45 21.21 -5.55
CA ALA A 469 -7.71 21.69 -6.71
C ALA A 469 -8.38 22.92 -7.32
N HIS A 470 -7.59 23.96 -7.60
CA HIS A 470 -8.06 25.16 -8.26
C HIS A 470 -7.57 25.22 -9.71
N SER A 471 -8.46 25.53 -10.67
CA SER A 471 -8.12 25.76 -12.06
C SER A 471 -7.28 24.60 -12.63
N MET A 472 -6.11 24.87 -13.23
CA MET A 472 -5.17 23.88 -13.75
C MET A 472 -4.75 22.81 -12.73
N GLY A 473 -4.79 23.11 -11.43
CA GLY A 473 -4.56 22.13 -10.38
C GLY A 473 -5.50 20.92 -10.49
N GLY A 474 -6.69 21.08 -11.08
CA GLY A 474 -7.61 19.96 -11.33
C GLY A 474 -7.11 18.99 -12.40
N LEU A 475 -6.41 19.50 -13.42
CA LEU A 475 -5.75 18.65 -14.42
C LEU A 475 -4.58 17.87 -13.79
N LEU A 476 -3.83 18.52 -12.88
CA LEU A 476 -2.81 17.86 -12.07
C LEU A 476 -3.41 16.80 -11.14
N GLY A 477 -4.54 17.10 -10.48
CA GLY A 477 -5.25 16.14 -9.64
C GLY A 477 -5.71 14.90 -10.40
N LYS A 478 -6.18 15.04 -11.65
CA LYS A 478 -6.51 13.90 -12.53
C LYS A 478 -5.29 13.02 -12.81
N ALA A 479 -4.17 13.65 -13.17
CA ALA A 479 -2.92 12.93 -13.45
C ALA A 479 -2.39 12.20 -12.19
N ILE A 480 -2.48 12.84 -11.02
CA ILE A 480 -2.11 12.23 -9.73
C ILE A 480 -2.98 10.99 -9.44
N ILE A 481 -4.30 11.12 -9.54
CA ILE A 481 -5.22 10.00 -9.27
C ILE A 481 -4.97 8.84 -10.25
N LYS A 482 -4.68 9.15 -11.52
CA LYS A 482 -4.34 8.13 -12.52
C LYS A 482 -3.05 7.40 -12.17
N GLU A 483 -2.02 8.11 -11.71
CA GLU A 483 -0.77 7.50 -11.29
C GLU A 483 -0.94 6.62 -10.04
N LEU A 484 -1.72 7.08 -9.05
CA LEU A 484 -2.08 6.27 -7.88
C LEU A 484 -2.88 5.02 -8.27
N GLU A 485 -3.78 5.12 -9.25
CA GLU A 485 -4.50 3.96 -9.80
C GLU A 485 -3.54 2.95 -10.43
N ASN A 486 -2.57 3.41 -11.23
CA ASN A 486 -1.55 2.54 -11.84
C ASN A 486 -0.70 1.80 -10.78
N ARG A 487 -0.55 2.38 -9.58
CA ARG A 487 0.17 1.79 -8.44
C ARG A 487 -0.70 0.90 -7.55
N GLY A 488 -2.01 0.86 -7.77
CA GLY A 488 -2.96 0.15 -6.90
C GLY A 488 -3.26 0.89 -5.59
N GLU A 489 -3.01 2.20 -5.55
CA GLU A 489 -3.05 3.06 -4.36
C GLU A 489 -4.15 4.13 -4.44
N ALA A 490 -5.03 4.08 -5.45
CA ALA A 490 -6.15 5.03 -5.57
C ALA A 490 -7.06 5.08 -4.33
N GLY A 491 -7.05 4.03 -3.49
CA GLY A 491 -7.74 3.99 -2.20
C GLY A 491 -7.25 4.99 -1.15
N LEU A 492 -6.10 5.64 -1.38
CA LEU A 492 -5.59 6.74 -0.56
C LEU A 492 -6.41 8.03 -0.73
N ILE A 493 -7.19 8.16 -1.79
CA ILE A 493 -8.00 9.36 -2.05
C ILE A 493 -9.42 9.13 -1.54
N ASP A 494 -9.86 9.99 -0.63
CA ASP A 494 -11.24 10.00 -0.14
C ASP A 494 -12.14 10.84 -1.05
N SER A 495 -11.72 12.09 -1.30
CA SER A 495 -12.48 13.06 -2.07
C SER A 495 -11.58 13.84 -3.03
N PHE A 496 -12.11 14.19 -4.20
CA PHE A 496 -11.46 15.09 -5.15
C PHE A 496 -12.38 16.25 -5.51
N ILE A 497 -12.00 17.46 -5.09
CA ILE A 497 -12.77 18.69 -5.23
C ILE A 497 -12.09 19.60 -6.24
N MET A 498 -12.72 19.82 -7.38
CA MET A 498 -12.26 20.68 -8.46
C MET A 498 -12.99 22.01 -8.44
N VAL A 499 -12.26 23.12 -8.35
CA VAL A 499 -12.79 24.49 -8.31
C VAL A 499 -12.32 25.24 -9.55
N GLY A 500 -13.24 25.55 -10.47
CA GLY A 500 -12.93 26.29 -11.69
C GLY A 500 -11.98 25.55 -12.64
N SER A 501 -11.91 24.22 -12.57
CA SER A 501 -10.97 23.44 -13.38
C SER A 501 -11.42 23.38 -14.85
N PRO A 502 -10.58 23.81 -15.81
CA PRO A 502 -10.90 23.79 -17.24
C PRO A 502 -10.69 22.38 -17.80
N GLN A 503 -11.62 21.48 -17.48
CA GLN A 503 -11.46 20.04 -17.76
C GLN A 503 -11.32 19.73 -19.26
N LEU A 504 -12.01 20.48 -20.12
CA LEU A 504 -11.92 20.38 -21.58
C LEU A 504 -11.08 21.51 -22.20
N GLY A 505 -10.33 22.25 -21.40
CA GLY A 505 -9.63 23.46 -21.82
C GLY A 505 -10.49 24.74 -21.71
N THR A 506 -9.92 25.87 -22.13
CA THR A 506 -10.56 27.20 -22.07
C THR A 506 -10.23 28.06 -23.30
N PRO A 507 -11.23 28.70 -23.95
CA PRO A 507 -10.98 29.63 -25.06
C PRO A 507 -10.05 30.80 -24.70
N GLN A 508 -10.01 31.20 -23.42
CA GLN A 508 -9.09 32.27 -22.98
C GLN A 508 -7.62 31.89 -23.22
N ALA A 509 -7.24 30.61 -23.10
CA ALA A 509 -5.88 30.16 -23.37
C ALA A 509 -5.49 30.36 -24.84
N VAL A 510 -6.46 30.28 -25.77
CA VAL A 510 -6.24 30.56 -27.19
C VAL A 510 -5.86 32.02 -27.40
N ALA A 511 -6.61 32.94 -26.80
CA ALA A 511 -6.32 34.38 -26.89
C ALA A 511 -4.95 34.71 -26.27
N SER A 512 -4.61 34.09 -25.14
CA SER A 512 -3.30 34.26 -24.50
C SER A 512 -2.14 33.74 -25.35
N LEU A 513 -2.25 32.56 -25.95
CA LEU A 513 -1.19 31.97 -26.77
C LEU A 513 -1.04 32.66 -28.13
N LEU A 514 -2.14 33.05 -28.78
CA LEU A 514 -2.10 33.64 -30.12
C LEU A 514 -1.81 35.15 -30.11
N HIS A 515 -2.28 35.88 -29.10
CA HIS A 515 -2.23 37.34 -29.11
C HIS A 515 -1.51 37.93 -27.90
N GLY A 516 -1.13 37.11 -26.91
CA GLY A 516 -0.66 37.63 -25.61
C GLY A 516 -1.77 38.35 -24.84
N ASP A 517 -3.03 38.00 -25.10
CA ASP A 517 -4.20 38.65 -24.50
C ASP A 517 -4.68 37.98 -23.20
N GLY A 518 -5.31 38.75 -22.31
CA GLY A 518 -6.08 38.19 -21.20
C GLY A 518 -5.29 37.52 -20.04
N GLU A 519 -4.10 38.01 -19.68
CA GLU A 519 -3.35 37.59 -18.49
C GLU A 519 -3.99 38.09 -17.16
N GLY A 520 -5.28 37.82 -16.99
CA GLY A 520 -6.07 38.17 -15.82
C GLY A 520 -5.87 37.18 -14.68
N ILE A 521 -4.66 37.10 -14.12
CA ILE A 521 -4.46 36.76 -12.71
C ILE A 521 -3.68 37.93 -12.10
N ALA A 522 -4.33 38.59 -11.14
CA ALA A 522 -3.82 39.77 -10.40
C ALA A 522 -3.75 41.11 -11.17
N ALA A 523 -4.90 41.56 -11.69
CA ALA A 523 -5.16 42.99 -11.92
C ALA A 523 -4.21 43.75 -12.88
N GLY A 524 -3.94 43.19 -14.07
CA GLY A 524 -3.37 43.98 -15.18
C GLY A 524 -1.94 44.49 -14.94
N ILE A 525 -1.06 43.62 -14.45
CA ILE A 525 0.35 43.93 -14.16
C ILE A 525 1.07 44.48 -15.38
N ILE A 526 2.00 45.39 -15.10
CA ILE A 526 2.92 46.00 -16.06
C ILE A 526 4.09 45.03 -16.36
N THR A 527 3.79 43.93 -17.04
CA THR A 527 4.79 43.11 -17.74
C THR A 527 4.69 43.38 -19.25
N TYR A 528 5.77 43.14 -19.99
CA TYR A 528 5.72 43.27 -21.44
C TYR A 528 4.92 42.09 -22.03
N LYS A 529 3.81 42.39 -22.71
CA LYS A 529 2.99 41.37 -23.40
C LYS A 529 3.82 40.52 -24.37
N SER A 530 4.86 41.11 -24.97
CA SER A 530 5.81 40.41 -25.84
C SER A 530 6.55 39.29 -25.12
N ASP A 531 6.99 39.52 -23.87
CA ASP A 531 7.75 38.53 -23.09
C ASP A 531 6.86 37.35 -22.70
N ILE A 532 5.61 37.62 -22.29
CA ILE A 532 4.63 36.58 -21.98
C ILE A 532 4.33 35.74 -23.22
N ARG A 533 4.05 36.39 -24.35
CA ARG A 533 3.80 35.71 -25.62
C ARG A 533 5.01 34.87 -26.05
N ALA A 534 6.23 35.36 -25.80
CA ALA A 534 7.47 34.65 -26.10
C ALA A 534 7.64 33.38 -25.26
N ILE A 535 7.49 33.45 -23.93
CA ILE A 535 7.67 32.26 -23.07
C ILE A 535 6.53 31.25 -23.22
N ALA A 536 5.31 31.71 -23.52
CA ALA A 536 4.14 30.85 -23.72
C ALA A 536 4.36 29.82 -24.84
N GLN A 537 5.19 30.14 -25.84
CA GLN A 537 5.51 29.24 -26.96
C GLN A 537 6.06 27.88 -26.53
N ASN A 538 6.81 27.83 -25.43
CA ASN A 538 7.39 26.60 -24.90
C ASN A 538 6.80 26.18 -23.54
N THR A 539 5.83 26.92 -23.02
CA THR A 539 5.16 26.60 -21.74
C THR A 539 4.18 25.47 -21.96
N GLN A 540 4.55 24.24 -21.58
CA GLN A 540 3.79 23.02 -21.88
C GLN A 540 2.36 23.08 -21.33
N SER A 541 2.21 23.52 -20.08
CA SER A 541 0.91 23.65 -19.43
C SER A 541 -0.06 24.61 -20.13
N ALA A 542 0.45 25.63 -20.82
CA ALA A 542 -0.39 26.55 -21.59
C ALA A 542 -1.11 25.82 -22.73
N TYR A 543 -0.48 24.79 -23.32
CA TYR A 543 -1.10 23.95 -24.33
C TYR A 543 -2.10 22.97 -23.72
N ASN A 544 -1.84 22.42 -22.53
CA ASN A 544 -2.81 21.58 -21.80
C ASN A 544 -4.09 22.32 -21.39
N LEU A 545 -4.12 23.65 -21.49
CA LEU A 545 -5.30 24.47 -21.23
C LEU A 545 -6.07 24.86 -22.50
N LEU A 546 -5.56 24.53 -23.69
CA LEU A 546 -6.26 24.78 -24.95
C LEU A 546 -7.53 23.92 -25.03
N PRO A 547 -8.60 24.40 -25.69
CA PRO A 547 -9.79 23.61 -25.95
C PRO A 547 -9.47 22.26 -26.59
N SER A 548 -9.93 21.17 -25.97
CA SER A 548 -9.72 19.81 -26.43
C SER A 548 -10.65 19.45 -27.59
N GLU A 549 -10.41 18.31 -28.25
CA GLU A 549 -11.34 17.78 -29.26
C GLU A 549 -12.77 17.67 -28.72
N LYS A 550 -12.91 17.29 -27.44
CA LYS A 550 -14.20 17.16 -26.77
C LYS A 550 -14.86 18.50 -26.47
N TYR A 551 -14.08 19.57 -26.24
CA TYR A 551 -14.64 20.93 -26.08
C TYR A 551 -15.50 21.33 -27.28
N PHE A 552 -14.97 21.14 -28.49
CA PHE A 552 -15.66 21.48 -29.74
C PHE A 552 -16.90 20.62 -30.03
N THR A 553 -17.07 19.50 -29.32
CA THR A 553 -18.28 18.68 -29.41
C THR A 553 -19.31 18.96 -28.32
N GLU A 554 -18.89 19.55 -27.20
CA GLU A 554 -19.72 19.78 -26.01
C GLU A 554 -20.15 21.25 -25.85
N VAL A 555 -19.46 22.19 -26.51
CA VAL A 555 -19.71 23.63 -26.43
C VAL A 555 -20.07 24.18 -27.81
N ASP A 556 -21.30 24.69 -27.94
CA ASP A 556 -21.81 25.28 -29.18
C ASP A 556 -21.16 26.64 -29.52
N ASP A 557 -20.70 27.38 -28.49
CA ASP A 557 -20.04 28.67 -28.70
C ASP A 557 -18.65 28.46 -29.31
N PRO A 558 -18.33 29.17 -30.40
CA PRO A 558 -17.09 28.93 -31.08
C PRO A 558 -15.89 29.53 -30.34
N VAL A 559 -14.77 28.83 -30.44
CA VAL A 559 -13.54 29.17 -29.73
C VAL A 559 -12.93 30.46 -30.24
N VAL A 560 -13.07 30.75 -31.53
CA VAL A 560 -12.63 32.00 -32.17
C VAL A 560 -13.73 32.53 -33.08
N LYS A 561 -14.02 33.83 -33.00
CA LYS A 561 -14.87 34.55 -33.96
C LYS A 561 -14.07 35.65 -34.64
N PHE A 562 -14.17 35.75 -35.96
CA PHE A 562 -13.55 36.84 -36.71
C PHE A 562 -14.54 37.99 -36.85
N ALA A 563 -14.21 39.16 -36.33
CA ALA A 563 -15.08 40.34 -36.45
C ALA A 563 -15.29 40.74 -37.92
N GLU A 564 -16.41 41.36 -38.28
CA GLU A 564 -16.69 41.84 -39.65
C GLU A 564 -16.02 43.20 -39.92
N VAL A 565 -14.68 43.19 -40.04
CA VAL A 565 -13.85 44.37 -40.35
C VAL A 565 -12.79 44.03 -41.40
N ASP A 566 -12.21 45.05 -42.05
CA ASP A 566 -11.17 44.88 -43.09
C ASP A 566 -9.97 44.06 -42.60
N PHE A 567 -9.58 44.26 -41.33
CA PHE A 567 -8.42 43.60 -40.73
C PHE A 567 -8.51 42.06 -40.74
N THR A 568 -9.71 41.52 -40.54
CA THR A 568 -9.99 40.09 -40.42
C THR A 568 -10.53 39.49 -41.73
N GLU A 569 -10.66 40.27 -42.81
CA GLU A 569 -11.27 39.84 -44.08
C GLU A 569 -10.58 38.61 -44.68
N ASN A 570 -9.24 38.62 -44.73
CA ASN A 570 -8.47 37.48 -45.25
C ASN A 570 -8.67 36.21 -44.41
N TRP A 571 -8.86 36.33 -43.10
CA TRP A 571 -9.14 35.17 -42.25
C TRP A 571 -10.56 34.66 -42.46
N ARG A 572 -11.54 35.55 -42.65
CA ARG A 572 -12.91 35.15 -43.00
C ARG A 572 -12.99 34.41 -44.33
N ILE A 573 -12.20 34.85 -45.32
CA ILE A 573 -12.11 34.17 -46.63
C ILE A 573 -11.52 32.77 -46.51
N LEU A 574 -10.50 32.58 -45.68
CA LEU A 574 -9.78 31.30 -45.55
C LEU A 574 -10.46 30.31 -44.60
N TRP A 575 -11.01 30.80 -43.49
CA TRP A 575 -11.45 30.00 -42.35
C TRP A 575 -12.95 30.13 -42.04
N GLY A 576 -13.67 31.04 -42.71
CA GLY A 576 -15.06 31.35 -42.38
C GLY A 576 -15.20 32.38 -41.25
N GLU A 577 -16.41 32.59 -40.76
CA GLU A 577 -16.72 33.61 -39.73
C GLU A 577 -16.19 33.24 -38.33
N SER A 578 -15.93 31.97 -38.07
CA SER A 578 -15.51 31.45 -36.77
C SER A 578 -14.80 30.09 -36.88
N LEU A 579 -14.10 29.70 -35.81
CA LEU A 579 -13.44 28.41 -35.67
C LEU A 579 -14.21 27.56 -34.65
N ASP A 580 -15.05 26.67 -35.18
CA ASP A 580 -16.04 25.90 -34.43
C ASP A 580 -15.71 24.39 -34.46
N ASN A 581 -14.64 24.04 -35.16
CA ASN A 581 -14.15 22.69 -35.35
C ASN A 581 -12.70 22.60 -34.86
N TYR A 582 -12.40 21.55 -34.08
CA TYR A 582 -11.05 21.33 -33.55
C TYR A 582 -10.00 21.28 -34.65
N GLU A 583 -10.29 20.60 -35.77
CA GLU A 583 -9.30 20.44 -36.84
C GLU A 583 -9.00 21.77 -37.54
N GLU A 584 -10.01 22.62 -37.75
CA GLU A 584 -9.83 23.97 -38.28
C GLU A 584 -9.05 24.85 -37.30
N PHE A 585 -9.38 24.79 -36.01
CA PHE A 585 -8.61 25.48 -34.97
C PHE A 585 -7.15 25.03 -34.95
N ARG A 586 -6.88 23.72 -35.00
CA ARG A 586 -5.53 23.14 -35.01
C ARG A 586 -4.73 23.64 -36.21
N LEU A 587 -5.33 23.60 -37.39
CA LEU A 587 -4.71 24.05 -38.65
C LEU A 587 -4.44 25.57 -38.63
N PHE A 588 -5.38 26.36 -38.11
CA PHE A 588 -5.22 27.82 -37.93
C PHE A 588 -4.13 28.18 -36.92
N ALA A 589 -4.14 27.56 -35.73
CA ALA A 589 -3.21 27.86 -34.66
C ALA A 589 -1.77 27.49 -35.02
N THR A 590 -1.58 26.44 -35.82
CA THR A 590 -0.27 25.98 -36.30
C THR A 590 0.18 26.62 -37.61
N GLY A 591 -0.55 27.61 -38.13
CA GLY A 591 -0.13 28.41 -39.28
C GLY A 591 -0.08 27.64 -40.61
N THR A 592 -0.92 26.61 -40.76
CA THR A 592 -0.97 25.82 -42.01
C THR A 592 -1.61 26.57 -43.18
N ASP A 593 -2.17 27.76 -42.93
CA ASP A 593 -2.57 28.75 -43.94
C ASP A 593 -1.39 29.37 -44.70
N GLY A 594 -0.15 29.09 -44.29
CA GLY A 594 1.06 29.58 -44.95
C GLY A 594 1.47 30.98 -44.50
N ARG A 595 0.87 31.51 -43.42
CA ARG A 595 1.31 32.77 -42.83
C ARG A 595 2.71 32.64 -42.24
N SER A 596 3.49 33.72 -42.32
CA SER A 596 4.78 33.80 -41.63
C SER A 596 4.57 33.96 -40.12
N LYS A 597 5.46 33.39 -39.32
CA LYS A 597 5.47 33.63 -37.86
C LYS A 597 5.61 35.14 -37.60
N PRO A 598 4.66 35.77 -36.89
CA PRO A 598 4.73 37.20 -36.60
C PRO A 598 5.86 37.54 -35.62
N GLU A 599 6.30 38.81 -35.63
CA GLU A 599 7.16 39.34 -34.57
C GLU A 599 6.41 39.37 -33.23
N GLN A 600 7.14 39.19 -32.11
CA GLN A 600 6.53 38.98 -30.78
C GLN A 600 5.70 40.18 -30.31
N GLU A 601 5.97 41.37 -30.83
CA GLU A 601 5.28 42.63 -30.50
C GLU A 601 4.01 42.85 -31.33
N LYS A 602 3.76 42.03 -32.36
CA LYS A 602 2.60 42.18 -33.25
C LYS A 602 1.36 41.47 -32.70
N PHE A 603 0.78 42.02 -31.64
CA PHE A 603 -0.36 41.42 -30.91
C PHE A 603 -1.64 41.24 -31.74
N LEU A 604 -1.83 42.02 -32.80
CA LEU A 604 -2.98 41.86 -33.69
C LEU A 604 -2.82 40.64 -34.61
N GLU A 605 -1.60 40.26 -34.98
CA GLU A 605 -1.34 39.10 -35.82
C GLU A 605 -1.25 37.82 -34.95
N PRO A 606 -2.09 36.79 -35.21
CA PRO A 606 -2.11 35.57 -34.42
C PRO A 606 -0.81 34.81 -34.56
N GLU A 607 -0.26 34.37 -33.43
CA GLU A 607 0.96 33.58 -33.36
C GLU A 607 0.84 32.24 -34.11
N ILE A 608 2.00 31.64 -34.42
CA ILE A 608 2.08 30.24 -34.83
C ILE A 608 2.58 29.42 -33.65
N ILE A 609 1.68 28.65 -33.04
CA ILE A 609 2.00 27.79 -31.89
C ILE A 609 2.67 26.48 -32.35
N ARG A 610 3.34 25.82 -31.43
CA ARG A 610 4.08 24.58 -31.69
C ARG A 610 3.13 23.41 -31.89
N SER A 611 3.28 22.73 -33.03
CA SER A 611 2.47 21.55 -33.36
C SER A 611 2.74 20.36 -32.44
N ASP A 612 3.98 20.18 -31.98
CA ASP A 612 4.35 19.07 -31.10
C ASP A 612 3.79 19.24 -29.68
N LEU A 613 3.78 20.47 -29.13
CA LEU A 613 3.14 20.74 -27.84
C LEU A 613 1.61 20.67 -27.93
N LEU A 614 1.02 21.08 -29.06
CA LEU A 614 -0.41 20.92 -29.32
C LEU A 614 -0.80 19.43 -29.40
N GLU A 615 0.03 18.59 -30.04
CA GLU A 615 -0.20 17.15 -30.09
C GLU A 615 -0.05 16.50 -28.70
N ASN A 616 0.94 16.91 -27.90
CA ASN A 616 1.06 16.44 -26.51
C ASN A 616 -0.18 16.80 -25.67
N ALA A 617 -0.70 18.02 -25.84
CA ALA A 617 -1.95 18.43 -25.18
C ALA A 617 -3.16 17.61 -25.65
N LYS A 618 -3.23 17.26 -26.94
CA LYS A 618 -4.25 16.36 -27.48
C LYS A 618 -4.17 14.97 -26.81
N ILE A 619 -2.99 14.37 -26.70
CA ILE A 619 -2.78 13.07 -26.03
C ILE A 619 -3.21 13.13 -24.56
N PHE A 620 -2.85 14.22 -23.86
CA PHE A 620 -3.31 14.48 -22.50
C PHE A 620 -4.85 14.45 -22.42
N HIS A 621 -5.54 15.23 -23.25
CA HIS A 621 -7.01 15.28 -23.24
C HIS A 621 -7.67 13.95 -23.62
N GLN A 622 -7.12 13.21 -24.58
CA GLN A 622 -7.61 11.86 -24.91
C GLN A 622 -7.56 10.90 -23.71
N THR A 623 -6.57 11.10 -22.82
CA THR A 623 -6.42 10.32 -21.59
C THR A 623 -7.39 10.78 -20.49
N TYR A 624 -7.51 12.10 -20.26
CA TYR A 624 -8.15 12.64 -19.05
C TYR A 624 -9.57 13.20 -19.23
N ASP A 625 -10.04 13.46 -20.46
CA ASP A 625 -11.38 14.00 -20.72
C ASP A 625 -12.50 12.97 -20.51
N ASN A 626 -12.15 11.69 -20.63
CA ASN A 626 -13.05 10.55 -20.42
C ASN A 626 -12.67 9.72 -19.19
N PHE A 627 -11.68 10.18 -18.42
CA PHE A 627 -11.20 9.45 -17.25
C PHE A 627 -12.33 9.23 -16.25
N GLN A 628 -12.60 7.97 -15.94
CA GLN A 628 -13.56 7.56 -14.92
C GLN A 628 -12.81 7.43 -13.60
N PHE A 629 -13.24 8.18 -12.60
CA PHE A 629 -12.65 8.06 -11.26
C PHE A 629 -13.13 6.77 -10.60
N PRO A 630 -12.28 6.09 -9.82
CA PRO A 630 -12.70 4.95 -9.00
C PRO A 630 -13.92 5.27 -8.14
N ASP A 631 -14.86 4.32 -8.03
CA ASP A 631 -16.12 4.48 -7.25
C ASP A 631 -15.88 4.83 -5.77
N SER A 632 -14.70 4.51 -5.25
CA SER A 632 -14.29 4.83 -3.88
C SER A 632 -13.96 6.30 -3.65
N ILE A 633 -13.80 7.10 -4.71
CA ILE A 633 -13.45 8.52 -4.63
C ILE A 633 -14.70 9.37 -4.82
N ARG A 634 -15.01 10.20 -3.82
CA ARG A 634 -16.07 11.21 -3.96
C ARG A 634 -15.56 12.38 -4.81
N VAL A 635 -16.16 12.58 -5.98
CA VAL A 635 -15.80 13.70 -6.87
C VAL A 635 -16.77 14.86 -6.72
N VAL A 636 -16.23 16.08 -6.57
CA VAL A 636 -17.01 17.33 -6.49
C VAL A 636 -16.46 18.33 -7.51
N GLN A 637 -17.34 18.93 -8.30
CA GLN A 637 -16.99 19.90 -9.33
C GLN A 637 -17.72 21.22 -9.07
N ILE A 638 -16.98 22.31 -8.88
CA ILE A 638 -17.51 23.64 -8.57
C ILE A 638 -17.12 24.58 -9.69
N ALA A 639 -18.10 24.96 -10.53
CA ALA A 639 -17.97 25.99 -11.56
C ALA A 639 -16.75 25.83 -12.51
N GLY A 640 -16.43 24.59 -12.90
CA GLY A 640 -15.65 24.30 -14.11
C GLY A 640 -16.60 23.72 -15.15
N TRP A 641 -16.33 23.89 -16.44
CA TRP A 641 -17.08 23.19 -17.50
C TRP A 641 -16.77 21.69 -17.38
N GLY A 642 -17.46 21.04 -16.45
CA GLY A 642 -17.52 19.62 -16.22
C GLY A 642 -18.85 19.13 -16.73
N ILE A 643 -18.80 18.11 -17.57
CA ILE A 643 -19.94 17.43 -18.15
C ILE A 643 -20.71 16.77 -16.98
N GLU A 644 -22.02 17.01 -16.92
CA GLU A 644 -22.93 16.26 -16.03
C GLU A 644 -22.98 14.77 -16.40
#